data_AF-A0A938V3S1-F1
#
_entry.id   AF-A0A938V3S1-F1
#
_cell.length_a   1.000
_cell.length_b   1.000
_cell.length_c   1.000
_cell.angle_alpha   90.00
_cell.angle_beta   90.00
_cell.angle_gamma   90.00
#
_symmetry.space_group_name_H-M   'P 1'
#
loop_
_entity.id
_entity.type
_entity.pdbx_description
1 polymer ?
#
loop_
_entity_poly.entity_id
_entity_poly.type
_entity_poly.pdbx_seq_one_letter_code
_entity_poly.pdbx_strand_id
1 'polypeptide(L)'
;MQRDAAQQELDLEDGMTHAGRRHRDTRNSPLTAGALATALLLLAGPAACTSAPDGKITQLDVQPLDQVDTGRAADADAVPLTDLLNADADELRFDVVPLDADLADSGPVCEPGTGCFLDPCTANDQCLSGWCVEHLGDGVCTMTCLEECPAGWECQPYGGSGQDLMFACVSLFTNLCKPCTAAADCISPGGIQDACVSYPGGSAFCGGACGPDVECPEGFTCAEVVSVSGVPLTQCVPASGECECSAKSVALGLATDCSVTNELGTCTGKRVCTADGLSPCDAPEPAGETCNGIDDDCDGQVDEPLDLDGVPISLCNDDNPCTKDVCGGPQGCSNPPLDGTECQDGNLCTTADHCQDGLCVGIPMACDDDNPCTDDSCGQAGKCVHEPNADKCYDGNPCTVADQCQDSACVGVPVDCDCQEDSDCIKLEDGDLCNGILVCDLDKFPHVCAVKPGTAVECPPPAGDFPFCLQTQCQPETGSCLTLPAHEGFACDDGNACTLGDACQEGTCAGKKPANCADDNPCTDDSCLAPAGCQHTPNSAPCSDGDACTLNDICNGGACAGGPDANCDDANPCTDDGCHPLSGCTHAANSDPCDDANACTTGDACQGGVCLAGKAVGCDDQNLCTDDTCDPKSGCIHAMNSAPCDDGSVCTLNDKCEKGSCVGSAPFVCEDSNPCTDDQCHPKKGCLFVPNSKPCDDANACTVGDTCDAGLCKSKSMLDCDDLNPWR
;
A
#
# COMPACT_ATOMS: atom_id res chain seq x y z
N MET A 1 10.68 29.53 43.49
CA MET A 1 11.46 30.25 44.53
C MET A 1 12.36 31.27 43.84
N GLN A 2 12.91 32.27 44.54
CA GLN A 2 13.77 33.30 43.93
C GLN A 2 15.24 32.86 43.82
N ARG A 3 15.86 33.17 42.68
CA ARG A 3 17.25 33.65 42.48
C ARG A 3 17.41 33.91 40.97
N ASP A 4 17.59 35.15 40.52
CA ASP A 4 18.82 35.98 40.55
C ASP A 4 19.80 35.57 39.41
N ALA A 5 20.45 36.44 38.63
CA ALA A 5 20.14 37.74 37.97
C ALA A 5 21.45 38.38 37.45
N ALA A 6 21.37 39.28 36.45
CA ALA A 6 22.46 40.13 35.90
C ALA A 6 23.59 39.37 35.11
N GLN A 7 24.38 39.96 34.21
CA GLN A 7 24.53 41.34 33.65
C GLN A 7 24.70 41.21 32.09
N GLN A 8 24.32 42.16 31.20
CA GLN A 8 24.98 43.45 30.84
C GLN A 8 26.45 43.31 30.35
N GLU A 9 26.96 44.03 29.34
CA GLU A 9 26.57 45.32 28.71
C GLU A 9 27.26 45.53 27.33
N LEU A 10 26.91 46.62 26.60
CA LEU A 10 27.55 47.19 25.39
C LEU A 10 27.47 46.37 24.08
N ASP A 11 27.49 46.92 22.86
CA ASP A 11 27.14 48.21 22.20
C ASP A 11 28.04 48.33 20.95
N LEU A 12 27.47 48.52 19.75
CA LEU A 12 27.84 49.60 18.83
C LEU A 12 26.84 49.72 17.67
N GLU A 13 26.67 50.93 17.15
CA GLU A 13 25.70 51.30 16.09
C GLU A 13 26.38 51.69 14.75
N ASP A 14 25.55 52.12 13.80
CA ASP A 14 25.83 52.81 12.53
C ASP A 14 26.51 52.04 11.36
N GLY A 15 26.09 52.22 10.10
CA GLY A 15 24.91 52.95 9.61
C GLY A 15 25.04 53.55 8.20
N MET A 16 23.92 53.60 7.45
CA MET A 16 23.62 54.51 6.32
C MET A 16 24.53 54.45 5.04
N THR A 17 24.16 54.90 3.82
CA THR A 17 23.01 55.69 3.34
C THR A 17 22.72 55.54 1.82
N HIS A 18 21.44 55.70 1.44
CA HIS A 18 20.91 56.43 0.25
C HIS A 18 21.28 56.15 -1.24
N ALA A 19 20.21 55.78 -1.99
CA ALA A 19 19.60 56.53 -3.11
C ALA A 19 20.31 56.69 -4.49
N GLY A 20 19.74 56.04 -5.51
CA GLY A 20 20.18 56.14 -6.92
C GLY A 20 19.54 57.25 -7.78
N ARG A 21 19.73 57.18 -9.11
CA ARG A 21 19.14 58.07 -10.13
C ARG A 21 18.87 57.35 -11.47
N ARG A 22 18.14 58.03 -12.38
CA ARG A 22 17.59 57.50 -13.65
C ARG A 22 18.38 58.00 -14.88
N HIS A 23 18.30 57.28 -16.00
CA HIS A 23 18.00 57.71 -17.39
C HIS A 23 18.26 56.49 -18.33
N ARG A 24 17.42 56.10 -19.30
CA ARG A 24 17.23 56.64 -20.68
C ARG A 24 18.52 56.65 -21.53
N ASP A 25 18.52 56.29 -22.83
CA ASP A 25 17.39 56.21 -23.78
C ASP A 25 17.68 55.28 -25.01
N THR A 26 16.62 54.92 -25.74
CA THR A 26 16.54 54.57 -27.19
C THR A 26 17.32 53.41 -27.89
N ARG A 27 16.51 52.50 -28.45
CA ARG A 27 16.57 51.80 -29.78
C ARG A 27 17.74 52.10 -30.75
N ASN A 28 18.26 51.04 -31.38
CA ASN A 28 18.19 50.88 -32.85
C ASN A 28 18.42 49.43 -33.35
N SER A 29 17.73 49.05 -34.42
CA SER A 29 18.02 47.88 -35.30
C SER A 29 18.64 48.42 -36.62
N PRO A 30 18.99 47.66 -37.71
CA PRO A 30 18.23 46.53 -38.29
C PRO A 30 19.03 45.40 -39.04
N LEU A 31 18.29 44.39 -39.53
CA LEU A 31 18.54 43.55 -40.74
C LEU A 31 19.89 42.79 -40.86
N THR A 32 19.91 41.51 -41.25
CA THR A 32 19.39 40.97 -42.53
C THR A 32 19.13 39.46 -42.44
N ALA A 33 18.42 38.89 -43.42
CA ALA A 33 18.17 37.45 -43.55
C ALA A 33 18.85 36.87 -44.82
N GLY A 34 19.15 35.57 -44.82
CA GLY A 34 19.64 34.85 -45.98
C GLY A 34 19.64 33.34 -45.74
N ALA A 35 19.09 32.57 -46.69
CA ALA A 35 19.03 31.11 -46.65
C ALA A 35 19.50 30.53 -47.99
N LEU A 36 20.12 29.36 -47.97
CA LEU A 36 20.05 28.30 -49.00
C LEU A 36 20.83 27.05 -48.57
N ALA A 37 20.66 25.93 -49.28
CA ALA A 37 20.93 24.58 -48.80
C ALA A 37 22.00 23.81 -49.62
N THR A 38 22.39 22.62 -49.12
CA THR A 38 23.11 21.51 -49.80
C THR A 38 24.58 21.78 -50.22
N ALA A 39 25.54 20.82 -50.26
CA ALA A 39 25.45 19.34 -50.19
C ALA A 39 26.78 18.63 -49.77
N LEU A 40 26.64 17.40 -49.25
CA LEU A 40 27.45 16.18 -49.49
C LEU A 40 28.94 16.00 -49.04
N LEU A 41 29.29 14.71 -48.92
CA LEU A 41 30.60 14.02 -48.97
C LEU A 41 31.54 14.00 -47.74
N LEU A 42 31.71 12.79 -47.20
CA LEU A 42 33.00 12.17 -46.81
C LEU A 42 32.89 10.63 -46.94
N LEU A 43 34.02 9.91 -46.99
CA LEU A 43 34.12 8.47 -47.33
C LEU A 43 35.05 7.70 -46.37
N ALA A 44 34.87 6.37 -46.29
CA ALA A 44 35.71 5.26 -45.75
C ALA A 44 37.03 5.61 -45.00
N GLY A 45 37.38 4.99 -43.85
CA GLY A 45 37.41 3.54 -43.52
C GLY A 45 38.83 2.96 -43.71
N PRO A 46 39.17 1.68 -43.41
CA PRO A 46 38.43 0.64 -42.66
C PRO A 46 39.29 -0.29 -41.71
N ALA A 47 38.60 -1.19 -40.96
CA ALA A 47 39.05 -2.53 -40.51
C ALA A 47 40.18 -2.66 -39.42
N ALA A 48 40.37 -3.79 -38.71
CA ALA A 48 39.83 -5.14 -38.90
C ALA A 48 39.78 -6.04 -37.61
N CYS A 49 38.72 -6.87 -37.49
CA CYS A 49 38.67 -8.29 -37.01
C CYS A 49 39.14 -8.66 -35.57
N THR A 50 38.68 -9.75 -34.92
CA THR A 50 38.15 -11.05 -35.43
C THR A 50 36.95 -11.64 -34.63
N SER A 51 36.24 -12.58 -35.28
CA SER A 51 35.09 -13.40 -34.79
C SER A 51 33.72 -12.66 -34.72
N ALA A 52 32.54 -13.31 -34.67
CA ALA A 52 32.21 -14.75 -34.70
C ALA A 52 30.87 -15.03 -35.47
N PRO A 53 30.69 -16.22 -36.09
CA PRO A 53 29.40 -16.75 -36.61
C PRO A 53 28.67 -17.63 -35.56
N ASP A 54 27.42 -18.06 -35.68
CA ASP A 54 26.26 -17.86 -36.59
C ASP A 54 24.99 -18.31 -35.80
N GLY A 55 23.73 -17.98 -36.13
CA GLY A 55 23.19 -17.16 -37.23
C GLY A 55 21.71 -17.48 -37.53
N LYS A 56 20.89 -16.44 -37.81
CA LYS A 56 19.40 -16.44 -37.97
C LYS A 56 18.65 -16.54 -36.63
N ILE A 57 17.56 -15.80 -36.39
CA ILE A 57 16.46 -15.36 -37.29
C ILE A 57 16.40 -13.81 -37.42
N THR A 58 15.79 -13.30 -38.50
CA THR A 58 15.64 -11.86 -38.79
C THR A 58 14.27 -11.28 -38.40
N GLN A 59 14.28 -10.13 -37.74
CA GLN A 59 13.14 -9.25 -37.43
C GLN A 59 12.94 -8.19 -38.53
N LEU A 60 11.72 -7.66 -38.73
CA LEU A 60 11.48 -6.37 -39.41
C LEU A 60 10.07 -5.80 -39.15
N ASP A 61 10.02 -4.47 -39.17
CA ASP A 61 9.10 -3.58 -38.45
C ASP A 61 7.71 -3.32 -39.08
N VAL A 62 6.67 -3.39 -38.24
CA VAL A 62 5.78 -2.28 -37.81
C VAL A 62 5.33 -1.21 -38.85
N GLN A 63 4.01 -1.17 -39.09
CA GLN A 63 3.16 -0.02 -39.55
C GLN A 63 3.33 0.51 -41.01
N PRO A 64 2.34 1.25 -41.57
CA PRO A 64 0.89 0.95 -41.70
C PRO A 64 0.40 1.16 -43.16
N LEU A 65 -0.90 1.02 -43.48
CA LEU A 65 -1.57 1.73 -44.60
C LEU A 65 -3.11 1.57 -44.63
N ASP A 66 -3.78 2.34 -45.50
CA ASP A 66 -5.24 2.55 -45.54
C ASP A 66 -5.79 2.61 -47.01
N GLN A 67 -7.09 2.33 -47.19
CA GLN A 67 -7.98 2.60 -48.35
C GLN A 67 -7.86 1.84 -49.72
N VAL A 68 -9.03 1.78 -50.41
CA VAL A 68 -9.35 1.63 -51.87
C VAL A 68 -9.46 0.24 -52.55
N ASP A 69 -10.62 -0.39 -52.37
CA ASP A 69 -11.68 -0.72 -53.38
C ASP A 69 -11.37 -1.39 -54.75
N THR A 70 -12.07 -2.52 -55.05
CA THR A 70 -13.05 -2.72 -56.17
C THR A 70 -13.32 -4.21 -56.49
N GLY A 71 -14.59 -4.67 -56.61
CA GLY A 71 -14.81 -6.05 -57.12
C GLY A 71 -16.15 -6.84 -57.06
N ARG A 72 -17.35 -6.24 -56.95
CA ARG A 72 -18.66 -6.67 -57.55
C ARG A 72 -18.86 -8.18 -57.95
N ALA A 73 -19.94 -8.91 -57.62
CA ALA A 73 -21.17 -8.80 -56.80
C ALA A 73 -21.76 -10.25 -56.71
N ALA A 74 -23.00 -10.63 -56.33
CA ALA A 74 -24.33 -10.03 -56.06
C ALA A 74 -25.08 -10.98 -55.06
N ASP A 75 -26.40 -11.00 -54.79
CA ASP A 75 -27.61 -10.38 -55.38
C ASP A 75 -28.75 -10.29 -54.32
N ALA A 76 -29.79 -9.47 -54.60
CA ALA A 76 -31.19 -9.46 -54.11
C ALA A 76 -31.59 -10.02 -52.70
N ASP A 77 -32.47 -9.39 -51.90
CA ASP A 77 -33.05 -8.03 -51.91
C ASP A 77 -33.77 -7.76 -50.56
N ALA A 78 -34.23 -6.52 -50.30
CA ALA A 78 -34.94 -6.16 -49.07
C ALA A 78 -36.35 -5.56 -49.34
N VAL A 79 -37.30 -5.77 -48.42
CA VAL A 79 -38.65 -5.18 -48.48
C VAL A 79 -39.01 -4.54 -47.13
N PRO A 80 -39.40 -3.25 -47.07
CA PRO A 80 -39.64 -2.51 -45.83
C PRO A 80 -41.09 -2.61 -45.33
N LEU A 81 -41.31 -2.25 -44.06
CA LEU A 81 -42.65 -2.01 -43.51
C LEU A 81 -43.28 -0.75 -44.12
N THR A 82 -44.55 -0.84 -44.53
CA THR A 82 -45.54 0.23 -44.33
C THR A 82 -46.95 -0.29 -44.58
N ASP A 83 -47.91 0.30 -43.86
CA ASP A 83 -49.36 0.31 -44.14
C ASP A 83 -50.12 -1.03 -44.14
N LEU A 84 -50.80 -1.32 -43.03
CA LEU A 84 -52.15 -1.90 -43.02
C LEU A 84 -52.86 -1.57 -41.69
N LEU A 85 -53.71 -0.55 -41.72
CA LEU A 85 -54.78 -0.36 -40.73
C LEU A 85 -56.00 -1.23 -41.09
N ASN A 86 -56.85 -1.49 -40.08
CA ASN A 86 -58.11 -2.24 -40.11
C ASN A 86 -57.99 -3.79 -40.16
N ALA A 87 -58.30 -4.40 -39.01
CA ALA A 87 -59.09 -5.64 -38.94
C ALA A 87 -59.95 -5.58 -37.67
N ASP A 88 -61.25 -5.79 -37.80
CA ASP A 88 -62.19 -5.86 -36.67
C ASP A 88 -62.09 -7.21 -35.94
N ALA A 89 -62.67 -7.29 -34.73
CA ALA A 89 -62.74 -8.52 -33.95
C ALA A 89 -63.81 -9.50 -34.47
N ASP A 90 -63.52 -10.81 -34.46
CA ASP A 90 -64.25 -11.81 -33.65
C ASP A 90 -63.49 -13.17 -33.59
N GLU A 91 -63.92 -14.06 -32.70
CA GLU A 91 -63.60 -15.50 -32.54
C GLU A 91 -62.12 -15.96 -32.65
N LEU A 92 -61.48 -16.13 -31.50
CA LEU A 92 -60.66 -17.33 -31.24
C LEU A 92 -61.18 -18.04 -29.99
N ARG A 93 -61.52 -19.32 -30.11
CA ARG A 93 -62.06 -20.15 -29.02
C ARG A 93 -60.94 -20.96 -28.35
N PHE A 94 -61.15 -21.27 -27.08
CA PHE A 94 -60.37 -22.27 -26.35
C PHE A 94 -60.57 -23.66 -26.98
N ASP A 95 -59.48 -24.37 -27.24
CA ASP A 95 -59.43 -25.84 -27.16
C ASP A 95 -58.69 -26.21 -25.87
N VAL A 96 -59.33 -27.00 -25.01
CA VAL A 96 -58.78 -27.44 -23.72
C VAL A 96 -58.26 -28.86 -23.87
N VAL A 97 -56.96 -29.06 -23.73
CA VAL A 97 -56.35 -30.40 -23.65
C VAL A 97 -56.26 -30.79 -22.17
N PRO A 98 -56.87 -31.91 -21.74
CA PRO A 98 -56.77 -32.36 -20.35
C PRO A 98 -55.40 -32.98 -20.06
N LEU A 99 -54.77 -32.52 -18.98
CA LEU A 99 -53.66 -33.21 -18.33
C LEU A 99 -54.23 -34.21 -17.32
N ASP A 100 -54.21 -35.50 -17.69
CA ASP A 100 -54.27 -36.59 -16.70
C ASP A 100 -52.92 -36.71 -15.97
N ALA A 101 -52.92 -37.30 -14.78
CA ALA A 101 -51.82 -37.28 -13.82
C ALA A 101 -50.71 -38.33 -14.09
N ASP A 102 -49.80 -38.46 -13.11
CA ASP A 102 -48.73 -39.47 -12.99
C ASP A 102 -47.50 -39.29 -13.90
N LEU A 103 -46.91 -38.08 -13.87
CA LEU A 103 -45.45 -37.94 -13.87
C LEU A 103 -45.00 -37.55 -12.46
N ALA A 104 -44.48 -38.53 -11.73
CA ALA A 104 -43.77 -38.30 -10.47
C ALA A 104 -42.44 -37.59 -10.75
N ASP A 105 -41.97 -36.83 -9.76
CA ASP A 105 -40.72 -36.07 -9.82
C ASP A 105 -39.53 -36.91 -10.31
N SER A 106 -39.03 -36.52 -11.48
CA SER A 106 -37.68 -36.81 -11.93
C SER A 106 -37.14 -35.57 -12.63
N GLY A 107 -36.75 -34.56 -11.84
CA GLY A 107 -35.80 -33.55 -12.31
C GLY A 107 -34.56 -34.19 -12.96
N PRO A 108 -33.83 -33.46 -13.82
CA PRO A 108 -32.65 -34.01 -14.49
C PRO A 108 -31.64 -34.52 -13.45
N VAL A 109 -31.32 -35.81 -13.51
CA VAL A 109 -30.32 -36.42 -12.63
C VAL A 109 -28.97 -35.81 -12.98
N CYS A 110 -28.51 -34.89 -12.13
CA CYS A 110 -27.22 -34.25 -12.27
C CYS A 110 -26.14 -35.24 -11.80
N GLU A 111 -25.28 -35.70 -12.71
CA GLU A 111 -24.19 -36.62 -12.36
C GLU A 111 -23.04 -35.82 -11.73
N PRO A 112 -22.48 -36.23 -10.57
CA PRO A 112 -21.41 -35.49 -9.91
C PRO A 112 -20.20 -35.24 -10.83
N GLY A 113 -19.68 -34.02 -10.80
CA GLY A 113 -18.64 -33.54 -11.71
C GLY A 113 -19.17 -33.06 -13.08
N THR A 114 -20.44 -32.65 -13.18
CA THR A 114 -21.03 -32.04 -14.39
C THR A 114 -21.42 -30.57 -14.22
N GLY A 115 -21.05 -29.94 -13.10
CA GLY A 115 -21.35 -28.54 -12.76
C GLY A 115 -22.60 -28.39 -11.90
N CYS A 116 -22.98 -29.44 -11.17
CA CYS A 116 -24.10 -29.51 -10.25
C CYS A 116 -23.91 -28.63 -9.01
N PHE A 117 -24.98 -28.37 -8.25
CA PHE A 117 -24.84 -27.73 -6.94
C PHE A 117 -23.88 -28.56 -6.04
N LEU A 118 -22.91 -27.89 -5.43
CA LEU A 118 -21.78 -28.46 -4.66
C LEU A 118 -20.70 -29.22 -5.47
N ASP A 119 -20.75 -29.27 -6.80
CA ASP A 119 -19.59 -29.76 -7.58
C ASP A 119 -18.39 -28.78 -7.41
N PRO A 120 -17.15 -29.27 -7.18
CA PRO A 120 -15.98 -28.40 -7.08
C PRO A 120 -15.67 -27.64 -8.38
N CYS A 121 -15.26 -26.38 -8.25
CA CYS A 121 -14.95 -25.50 -9.37
C CYS A 121 -13.83 -24.51 -9.07
N THR A 122 -13.15 -24.06 -10.12
CA THR A 122 -12.18 -22.96 -10.12
C THR A 122 -12.65 -21.76 -10.95
N ALA A 123 -13.74 -21.90 -11.71
CA ALA A 123 -14.27 -20.87 -12.60
C ALA A 123 -15.77 -21.02 -12.87
N ASN A 124 -16.44 -19.91 -13.16
CA ASN A 124 -17.89 -19.82 -13.38
C ASN A 124 -18.42 -20.67 -14.55
N ASP A 125 -17.61 -20.89 -15.59
CA ASP A 125 -17.97 -21.65 -16.79
C ASP A 125 -17.99 -23.18 -16.58
N GLN A 126 -17.52 -23.65 -15.42
CA GLN A 126 -17.58 -25.04 -15.00
C GLN A 126 -18.92 -25.42 -14.34
N CYS A 127 -19.78 -24.43 -14.07
CA CYS A 127 -21.01 -24.60 -13.31
C CYS A 127 -22.26 -24.44 -14.19
N LEU A 128 -23.26 -25.32 -14.02
CA LEU A 128 -24.51 -25.29 -14.78
C LEU A 128 -25.37 -24.05 -14.48
N SER A 129 -25.16 -23.43 -13.33
CA SER A 129 -25.72 -22.13 -12.92
C SER A 129 -24.98 -20.92 -13.53
N GLY A 130 -23.79 -21.12 -14.10
CA GLY A 130 -22.87 -20.06 -14.52
C GLY A 130 -22.11 -19.39 -13.37
N TRP A 131 -22.14 -19.95 -12.14
CA TRP A 131 -21.54 -19.33 -10.96
C TRP A 131 -20.79 -20.32 -10.05
N CYS A 132 -19.51 -20.02 -9.82
CA CYS A 132 -18.63 -20.69 -8.88
C CYS A 132 -18.43 -19.77 -7.66
N VAL A 133 -18.72 -20.26 -6.45
CA VAL A 133 -18.68 -19.45 -5.21
C VAL A 133 -17.85 -20.14 -4.13
N GLU A 134 -17.44 -19.37 -3.12
CA GLU A 134 -16.72 -19.90 -1.97
C GLU A 134 -17.62 -20.77 -1.07
N HIS A 135 -17.15 -21.93 -0.67
CA HIS A 135 -17.76 -22.78 0.35
C HIS A 135 -16.67 -23.63 1.01
N LEU A 136 -16.59 -23.62 2.34
CA LEU A 136 -15.59 -24.37 3.11
C LEU A 136 -14.14 -24.11 2.63
N GLY A 137 -13.84 -22.86 2.25
CA GLY A 137 -12.50 -22.47 1.77
C GLY A 137 -12.11 -23.05 0.40
N ASP A 138 -13.05 -23.64 -0.34
CA ASP A 138 -12.88 -24.08 -1.74
C ASP A 138 -13.93 -23.42 -2.67
N GLY A 139 -13.74 -23.55 -3.98
CA GLY A 139 -14.75 -23.15 -4.95
C GLY A 139 -15.74 -24.28 -5.21
N VAL A 140 -17.04 -24.01 -5.08
CA VAL A 140 -18.11 -24.94 -5.47
C VAL A 140 -19.18 -24.25 -6.33
N CYS A 141 -19.79 -25.02 -7.21
CA CYS A 141 -20.87 -24.55 -8.06
C CYS A 141 -22.13 -24.31 -7.23
N THR A 142 -22.69 -23.09 -7.33
CA THR A 142 -23.96 -22.74 -6.68
C THR A 142 -25.18 -23.00 -7.58
N MET A 143 -26.38 -22.74 -7.08
CA MET A 143 -27.62 -22.67 -7.83
C MET A 143 -28.21 -21.25 -7.78
N THR A 144 -28.92 -20.86 -8.83
CA THR A 144 -29.75 -19.64 -8.83
C THR A 144 -30.95 -19.82 -7.91
N CYS A 145 -31.29 -18.79 -7.14
CA CYS A 145 -32.43 -18.77 -6.23
C CYS A 145 -33.41 -17.64 -6.61
N LEU A 146 -34.52 -17.57 -5.88
CA LEU A 146 -35.46 -16.44 -5.94
C LEU A 146 -35.70 -15.88 -4.53
N GLU A 147 -36.08 -16.75 -3.59
CA GLU A 147 -36.20 -16.42 -2.15
C GLU A 147 -35.68 -17.55 -1.24
N GLU A 148 -35.69 -18.82 -1.68
CA GLU A 148 -35.25 -19.98 -0.87
C GLU A 148 -33.91 -20.57 -1.35
N CYS A 149 -33.10 -21.05 -0.38
CA CYS A 149 -31.85 -21.79 -0.57
C CYS A 149 -31.76 -22.97 0.42
N PRO A 150 -30.86 -23.95 0.20
CA PRO A 150 -30.61 -25.05 1.15
C PRO A 150 -30.10 -24.55 2.51
N ALA A 151 -30.26 -25.35 3.57
CA ALA A 151 -29.74 -25.00 4.90
C ALA A 151 -28.22 -24.75 4.88
N GLY A 152 -27.79 -23.67 5.53
CA GLY A 152 -26.40 -23.18 5.48
C GLY A 152 -26.09 -22.22 4.30
N TRP A 153 -27.08 -21.90 3.47
CA TRP A 153 -26.96 -21.02 2.30
C TRP A 153 -28.02 -19.92 2.31
N GLU A 154 -27.64 -18.71 1.91
CA GLU A 154 -28.53 -17.54 1.83
C GLU A 154 -28.72 -17.10 0.36
N CYS A 155 -29.92 -16.66 -0.01
CA CYS A 155 -30.19 -16.17 -1.35
C CYS A 155 -29.75 -14.70 -1.50
N GLN A 156 -28.57 -14.47 -2.07
CA GLN A 156 -27.98 -13.13 -2.22
C GLN A 156 -27.93 -12.68 -3.69
N PRO A 157 -28.03 -11.37 -3.99
CA PRO A 157 -27.85 -10.84 -5.33
C PRO A 157 -26.39 -10.99 -5.78
N TYR A 158 -26.17 -11.54 -6.97
CA TYR A 158 -24.85 -11.88 -7.49
C TYR A 158 -24.65 -11.36 -8.91
N GLY A 159 -23.97 -10.21 -9.04
CA GLY A 159 -23.69 -9.59 -10.35
C GLY A 159 -23.12 -8.17 -10.23
N GLY A 160 -22.25 -7.81 -11.17
CA GLY A 160 -21.65 -6.47 -11.25
C GLY A 160 -22.58 -5.42 -11.88
N SER A 161 -22.23 -4.15 -11.71
CA SER A 161 -23.03 -3.00 -12.15
C SER A 161 -23.26 -2.94 -13.67
N GLY A 162 -24.49 -3.25 -14.10
CA GLY A 162 -24.95 -3.00 -15.48
C GLY A 162 -25.57 -4.18 -16.23
N GLN A 163 -25.85 -5.32 -15.57
CA GLN A 163 -26.66 -6.42 -16.10
C GLN A 163 -27.86 -6.69 -15.17
N ASP A 164 -28.81 -7.53 -15.61
CA ASP A 164 -29.99 -7.89 -14.81
C ASP A 164 -29.59 -8.56 -13.48
N LEU A 165 -30.27 -8.18 -12.39
CA LEU A 165 -29.99 -8.70 -11.05
C LEU A 165 -30.39 -10.18 -10.95
N MET A 166 -29.39 -11.05 -10.99
CA MET A 166 -29.52 -12.48 -10.71
C MET A 166 -29.27 -12.74 -9.23
N PHE A 167 -29.99 -13.71 -8.66
CA PHE A 167 -29.80 -14.16 -7.28
C PHE A 167 -29.24 -15.58 -7.26
N ALA A 168 -28.30 -15.84 -6.36
CA ALA A 168 -27.65 -17.13 -6.20
C ALA A 168 -27.49 -17.47 -4.72
N CYS A 169 -27.45 -18.77 -4.41
CA CYS A 169 -27.18 -19.22 -3.05
C CYS A 169 -25.70 -18.94 -2.70
N VAL A 170 -25.46 -18.15 -1.67
CA VAL A 170 -24.12 -17.90 -1.11
C VAL A 170 -23.98 -18.67 0.19
N SER A 171 -22.82 -19.31 0.40
CA SER A 171 -22.56 -20.13 1.57
C SER A 171 -22.29 -19.24 2.80
N LEU A 172 -23.06 -19.43 3.86
CA LEU A 172 -22.82 -18.79 5.16
C LEU A 172 -21.46 -19.19 5.76
N PHE A 173 -20.93 -20.35 5.35
CA PHE A 173 -19.64 -20.90 5.77
C PHE A 173 -18.57 -20.74 4.68
N THR A 174 -18.51 -19.53 4.09
CA THR A 174 -17.62 -19.18 2.96
C THR A 174 -16.15 -19.54 3.23
N ASN A 175 -15.56 -19.05 4.32
CA ASN A 175 -14.15 -19.27 4.64
C ASN A 175 -13.85 -20.51 5.51
N LEU A 176 -14.85 -21.29 5.95
CA LEU A 176 -14.66 -22.36 6.95
C LEU A 176 -13.59 -23.40 6.52
N CYS A 177 -12.61 -23.70 7.37
CA CYS A 177 -11.41 -24.51 7.06
C CYS A 177 -10.41 -23.96 6.02
N LYS A 178 -10.53 -22.70 5.59
CA LYS A 178 -9.43 -21.96 4.95
C LYS A 178 -8.30 -21.72 5.97
N PRO A 179 -7.01 -21.90 5.61
CA PRO A 179 -5.89 -21.51 6.47
C PRO A 179 -5.89 -20.01 6.75
N CYS A 180 -5.45 -19.62 7.94
CA CYS A 180 -5.42 -18.21 8.35
C CYS A 180 -4.27 -17.90 9.31
N THR A 181 -4.04 -16.60 9.46
CA THR A 181 -3.06 -15.96 10.34
C THR A 181 -3.73 -14.91 11.24
N ALA A 182 -4.75 -14.22 10.71
CA ALA A 182 -5.55 -13.22 11.43
C ALA A 182 -7.06 -13.43 11.21
N ALA A 183 -7.89 -12.84 12.09
CA ALA A 183 -9.35 -12.88 11.94
C ALA A 183 -9.83 -12.22 10.63
N ALA A 184 -9.06 -11.28 10.07
CA ALA A 184 -9.34 -10.66 8.77
C ALA A 184 -9.37 -11.65 7.61
N ASP A 185 -8.58 -12.73 7.66
CA ASP A 185 -8.51 -13.77 6.63
C ASP A 185 -9.84 -14.54 6.49
N CYS A 186 -10.70 -14.47 7.51
CA CYS A 186 -11.93 -15.24 7.66
C CYS A 186 -13.21 -14.44 7.38
N ILE A 187 -13.10 -13.15 7.05
CA ILE A 187 -14.28 -12.29 6.82
C ILE A 187 -15.09 -12.81 5.62
N SER A 188 -16.34 -13.16 5.86
CA SER A 188 -17.29 -13.71 4.89
C SER A 188 -18.37 -12.68 4.50
N PRO A 189 -18.84 -12.61 3.24
CA PRO A 189 -20.01 -11.80 2.88
C PRO A 189 -21.28 -12.29 3.60
N GLY A 190 -22.02 -11.38 4.23
CA GLY A 190 -23.10 -11.74 5.18
C GLY A 190 -22.61 -12.30 6.52
N GLY A 191 -21.30 -12.20 6.79
CA GLY A 191 -20.63 -12.86 7.90
C GLY A 191 -21.15 -12.46 9.29
N ILE A 192 -21.57 -13.50 10.02
CA ILE A 192 -21.52 -13.57 11.48
C ILE A 192 -20.05 -13.58 11.97
N GLN A 193 -19.82 -13.74 13.28
CA GLN A 193 -18.47 -13.59 13.89
C GLN A 193 -17.52 -14.77 13.61
N ASP A 194 -17.23 -15.01 12.34
CA ASP A 194 -16.19 -15.93 11.86
C ASP A 194 -14.82 -15.53 12.40
N ALA A 195 -13.99 -16.50 12.78
CA ALA A 195 -12.72 -16.24 13.43
C ALA A 195 -11.62 -17.21 12.99
N CYS A 196 -10.38 -16.74 13.01
CA CYS A 196 -9.22 -17.60 12.83
C CYS A 196 -8.97 -18.40 14.11
N VAL A 197 -9.27 -19.71 14.08
CA VAL A 197 -9.27 -20.64 15.22
C VAL A 197 -7.94 -21.38 15.31
N SER A 198 -7.33 -21.38 16.50
CA SER A 198 -6.07 -22.08 16.77
C SER A 198 -6.28 -23.55 17.14
N TYR A 199 -5.51 -24.45 16.53
CA TYR A 199 -5.56 -25.89 16.76
C TYR A 199 -4.34 -26.40 17.56
N PRO A 200 -4.42 -27.56 18.24
CA PRO A 200 -3.35 -28.07 19.11
C PRO A 200 -2.02 -28.48 18.42
N GLY A 201 -1.88 -28.24 17.12
CA GLY A 201 -0.71 -28.58 16.31
C GLY A 201 0.16 -27.40 15.87
N GLY A 202 -0.08 -26.18 16.39
CA GLY A 202 0.60 -24.97 15.89
C GLY A 202 0.15 -24.65 14.46
N SER A 203 -1.16 -24.47 14.32
CA SER A 203 -1.86 -24.18 13.06
C SER A 203 -3.18 -23.50 13.37
N ALA A 204 -3.66 -22.67 12.44
CA ALA A 204 -4.93 -21.98 12.54
C ALA A 204 -5.71 -21.99 11.22
N PHE A 205 -7.02 -22.18 11.35
CA PHE A 205 -7.96 -22.20 10.23
C PHE A 205 -9.23 -21.43 10.60
N CYS A 206 -9.88 -20.84 9.62
CA CYS A 206 -11.13 -20.11 9.83
C CYS A 206 -12.23 -21.05 10.33
N GLY A 207 -12.79 -20.75 11.49
CA GLY A 207 -14.10 -21.22 11.91
C GLY A 207 -15.20 -20.33 11.33
N GLY A 208 -16.42 -20.87 11.25
CA GLY A 208 -17.63 -20.08 11.03
C GLY A 208 -18.41 -19.94 12.33
N ALA A 209 -19.02 -18.80 12.61
CA ALA A 209 -19.80 -18.67 13.85
C ALA A 209 -21.03 -19.60 13.88
N CYS A 210 -21.40 -20.06 15.09
CA CYS A 210 -22.47 -21.04 15.29
C CYS A 210 -23.18 -20.84 16.63
N GLY A 211 -24.40 -21.39 16.75
CA GLY A 211 -25.20 -21.23 17.96
C GLY A 211 -26.56 -21.92 17.87
N PRO A 212 -27.53 -21.58 18.74
CA PRO A 212 -28.86 -22.19 18.73
C PRO A 212 -29.69 -21.85 17.47
N ASP A 213 -29.34 -20.76 16.78
CA ASP A 213 -30.02 -20.27 15.58
C ASP A 213 -29.22 -20.53 14.28
N VAL A 214 -28.01 -21.10 14.38
CA VAL A 214 -27.10 -21.38 13.24
C VAL A 214 -26.45 -22.76 13.44
N GLU A 215 -26.97 -23.75 12.73
CA GLU A 215 -26.44 -25.12 12.70
C GLU A 215 -25.21 -25.24 11.78
N CYS A 216 -24.21 -26.02 12.17
CA CYS A 216 -23.00 -26.27 11.38
C CYS A 216 -23.26 -27.23 10.20
N PRO A 217 -22.49 -27.13 9.10
CA PRO A 217 -22.62 -28.02 7.95
C PRO A 217 -22.17 -29.46 8.27
N GLU A 218 -22.52 -30.42 7.41
CA GLU A 218 -22.19 -31.84 7.62
C GLU A 218 -20.67 -32.06 7.78
N GLY A 219 -20.29 -32.85 8.79
CA GLY A 219 -18.90 -33.09 9.17
C GLY A 219 -18.34 -32.09 10.21
N PHE A 220 -19.03 -30.99 10.48
CA PHE A 220 -18.62 -29.99 11.46
C PHE A 220 -19.45 -30.07 12.75
N THR A 221 -18.88 -29.56 13.84
CA THR A 221 -19.54 -29.44 15.14
C THR A 221 -19.36 -28.03 15.70
N CYS A 222 -20.39 -27.49 16.33
CA CYS A 222 -20.33 -26.22 17.03
C CYS A 222 -19.62 -26.42 18.38
N ALA A 223 -18.47 -25.79 18.58
CA ALA A 223 -17.61 -26.00 19.75
C ALA A 223 -17.10 -24.69 20.34
N GLU A 224 -16.84 -24.69 21.66
CA GLU A 224 -16.04 -23.65 22.31
C GLU A 224 -14.56 -23.81 21.91
N VAL A 225 -13.98 -22.77 21.33
CA VAL A 225 -12.63 -22.73 20.77
C VAL A 225 -11.92 -21.44 21.13
N VAL A 226 -10.62 -21.33 20.82
CA VAL A 226 -9.83 -20.13 21.05
C VAL A 226 -9.28 -19.61 19.72
N SER A 227 -9.42 -18.32 19.48
CA SER A 227 -8.85 -17.65 18.31
C SER A 227 -7.34 -17.45 18.42
N VAL A 228 -6.67 -17.13 17.30
CA VAL A 228 -5.26 -16.71 17.27
C VAL A 228 -4.95 -15.54 18.23
N SER A 229 -5.93 -14.68 18.51
CA SER A 229 -5.82 -13.58 19.47
C SER A 229 -6.11 -13.97 20.94
N GLY A 230 -6.21 -15.27 21.24
CA GLY A 230 -6.47 -15.78 22.60
C GLY A 230 -7.90 -15.59 23.11
N VAL A 231 -8.83 -15.09 22.27
CA VAL A 231 -10.23 -14.86 22.65
C VAL A 231 -11.02 -16.17 22.55
N PRO A 232 -11.74 -16.61 23.60
CA PRO A 232 -12.64 -17.76 23.53
C PRO A 232 -13.93 -17.41 22.78
N LEU A 233 -14.32 -18.28 21.84
CA LEU A 233 -15.43 -18.08 20.91
C LEU A 233 -16.19 -19.41 20.72
N THR A 234 -17.40 -19.37 20.14
CA THR A 234 -18.09 -20.58 19.66
C THR A 234 -18.07 -20.60 18.14
N GLN A 235 -17.56 -21.69 17.53
CA GLN A 235 -17.36 -21.80 16.08
C GLN A 235 -17.66 -23.23 15.59
N CYS A 236 -18.05 -23.36 14.33
CA CYS A 236 -18.00 -24.62 13.60
C CYS A 236 -16.54 -25.02 13.36
N VAL A 237 -16.17 -26.22 13.81
CA VAL A 237 -14.87 -26.86 13.56
C VAL A 237 -15.07 -28.32 13.14
N PRO A 238 -14.12 -28.96 12.44
CA PRO A 238 -14.29 -30.34 11.99
C PRO A 238 -14.50 -31.31 13.14
N ALA A 239 -15.48 -32.21 13.02
CA ALA A 239 -15.67 -33.31 13.97
C ALA A 239 -14.51 -34.34 13.95
N SER A 240 -13.65 -34.26 12.93
CA SER A 240 -12.39 -35.02 12.80
C SER A 240 -11.22 -34.42 13.61
N GLY A 241 -11.25 -33.13 13.96
CA GLY A 241 -10.14 -32.41 14.60
C GLY A 241 -9.66 -31.22 13.78
N GLU A 242 -8.39 -31.22 13.37
CA GLU A 242 -7.78 -30.18 12.53
C GLU A 242 -8.36 -30.21 11.10
N CYS A 243 -8.40 -29.05 10.44
CA CYS A 243 -8.86 -28.94 9.05
C CYS A 243 -7.87 -29.57 8.06
N GLU A 244 -8.40 -30.15 6.97
CA GLU A 244 -7.61 -30.54 5.81
C GLU A 244 -7.51 -29.37 4.82
N CYS A 245 -6.41 -29.30 4.07
CA CYS A 245 -6.19 -28.25 3.06
C CYS A 245 -7.14 -28.42 1.86
N SER A 246 -7.98 -27.42 1.60
CA SER A 246 -8.81 -27.38 0.39
C SER A 246 -7.94 -27.34 -0.88
N ALA A 247 -8.46 -27.82 -2.01
CA ALA A 247 -7.73 -27.84 -3.28
C ALA A 247 -7.34 -26.42 -3.71
N LYS A 248 -8.22 -25.45 -3.45
CA LYS A 248 -7.96 -24.01 -3.62
C LYS A 248 -6.90 -23.47 -2.65
N SER A 249 -6.88 -23.91 -1.39
CA SER A 249 -5.82 -23.53 -0.44
C SER A 249 -4.44 -23.99 -0.89
N VAL A 250 -4.35 -25.20 -1.45
CA VAL A 250 -3.11 -25.73 -2.07
C VAL A 250 -2.75 -24.96 -3.34
N ALA A 251 -3.72 -24.68 -4.21
CA ALA A 251 -3.49 -23.96 -5.47
C ALA A 251 -3.04 -22.49 -5.28
N LEU A 252 -3.49 -21.85 -4.20
CA LEU A 252 -3.11 -20.49 -3.82
C LEU A 252 -1.89 -20.43 -2.90
N GLY A 253 -1.38 -21.57 -2.41
CA GLY A 253 -0.28 -21.61 -1.44
C GLY A 253 -0.64 -20.96 -0.10
N LEU A 254 -1.90 -21.05 0.33
CA LEU A 254 -2.34 -20.49 1.62
C LEU A 254 -1.59 -21.17 2.77
N ALA A 255 -1.31 -20.40 3.82
CA ALA A 255 -0.50 -20.83 4.94
C ALA A 255 -1.11 -20.37 6.25
N THR A 256 -0.67 -21.00 7.34
CA THR A 256 -0.95 -20.61 8.71
C THR A 256 0.34 -20.51 9.50
N ASP A 257 0.35 -19.73 10.57
CA ASP A 257 1.53 -19.53 11.40
C ASP A 257 1.81 -20.72 12.33
N CYS A 258 3.09 -20.94 12.59
CA CYS A 258 3.61 -21.97 13.48
C CYS A 258 4.81 -21.43 14.26
N SER A 259 5.27 -22.18 15.26
CA SER A 259 6.48 -21.85 16.00
C SER A 259 7.29 -23.08 16.39
N VAL A 260 8.59 -22.84 16.64
CA VAL A 260 9.54 -23.81 17.17
C VAL A 260 10.15 -23.21 18.44
N THR A 261 9.98 -23.91 19.56
CA THR A 261 10.43 -23.48 20.90
C THR A 261 11.46 -24.45 21.45
N ASN A 262 12.55 -23.94 22.03
CA ASN A 262 13.53 -24.74 22.77
C ASN A 262 13.90 -24.03 24.11
N GLU A 263 15.15 -24.15 24.58
CA GLU A 263 15.62 -23.50 25.82
C GLU A 263 16.21 -22.09 25.59
N LEU A 264 16.41 -21.67 24.33
CA LEU A 264 16.83 -20.31 23.95
C LEU A 264 15.60 -19.40 23.80
N GLY A 265 14.80 -19.61 22.75
CA GLY A 265 13.64 -18.78 22.46
C GLY A 265 12.50 -19.49 21.74
N THR A 266 11.75 -18.73 20.92
CA THR A 266 10.58 -19.25 20.17
C THR A 266 10.46 -18.56 18.82
N CYS A 267 11.10 -19.16 17.81
CA CYS A 267 11.01 -18.68 16.44
C CYS A 267 9.64 -18.99 15.83
N THR A 268 9.15 -18.04 15.03
CA THR A 268 7.89 -18.18 14.28
C THR A 268 8.18 -18.42 12.80
N GLY A 269 7.21 -19.03 12.12
CA GLY A 269 7.27 -19.36 10.71
C GLY A 269 5.89 -19.78 10.23
N LYS A 270 5.83 -20.48 9.10
CA LYS A 270 4.59 -20.86 8.44
C LYS A 270 4.53 -22.36 8.13
N ARG A 271 3.29 -22.85 8.05
CA ARG A 271 2.92 -24.15 7.49
C ARG A 271 2.05 -23.87 6.27
N VAL A 272 2.54 -24.24 5.09
CA VAL A 272 1.88 -23.99 3.79
C VAL A 272 1.02 -25.19 3.43
N CYS A 273 -0.17 -24.97 2.86
CA CYS A 273 -1.00 -26.04 2.34
C CYS A 273 -0.39 -26.67 1.08
N THR A 274 -0.15 -27.98 1.15
CA THR A 274 0.37 -28.81 0.06
C THR A 274 -0.62 -29.94 -0.27
N ALA A 275 -0.37 -30.67 -1.37
CA ALA A 275 -1.18 -31.83 -1.74
C ALA A 275 -1.14 -32.99 -0.71
N ASP A 276 -0.15 -33.00 0.19
CA ASP A 276 -0.02 -33.96 1.31
C ASP A 276 -0.51 -33.36 2.66
N GLY A 277 -1.17 -32.19 2.64
CA GLY A 277 -1.64 -31.45 3.81
C GLY A 277 -0.75 -30.24 4.17
N LEU A 278 -0.89 -29.71 5.39
CA LEU A 278 0.00 -28.65 5.89
C LEU A 278 1.45 -29.15 5.97
N SER A 279 2.39 -28.35 5.47
CA SER A 279 3.82 -28.62 5.54
C SER A 279 4.32 -28.76 6.99
N PRO A 280 5.55 -29.28 7.19
CA PRO A 280 6.34 -28.96 8.37
C PRO A 280 6.42 -27.44 8.58
N CYS A 281 6.63 -27.00 9.82
CA CYS A 281 6.92 -25.62 10.12
C CYS A 281 8.27 -25.23 9.49
N ASP A 282 8.33 -24.08 8.81
CA ASP A 282 9.57 -23.56 8.22
C ASP A 282 10.35 -22.59 9.14
N ALA A 283 9.85 -22.34 10.35
CA ALA A 283 10.56 -21.60 11.39
C ALA A 283 11.93 -22.25 11.69
N PRO A 284 13.00 -21.44 11.90
CA PRO A 284 14.28 -21.97 12.34
C PRO A 284 14.18 -22.61 13.73
N GLU A 285 15.09 -23.55 14.04
CA GLU A 285 15.33 -23.96 15.42
C GLU A 285 16.11 -22.83 16.12
N PRO A 286 15.61 -22.23 17.23
CA PRO A 286 16.30 -21.11 17.87
C PRO A 286 17.75 -21.45 18.23
N ALA A 287 18.69 -20.59 17.86
CA ALA A 287 20.12 -20.72 18.09
C ALA A 287 20.64 -19.50 18.87
N GLY A 288 21.79 -19.60 19.54
CA GLY A 288 22.39 -18.43 20.18
C GLY A 288 22.98 -17.48 19.13
N GLU A 289 22.75 -16.17 19.32
CA GLU A 289 23.09 -15.10 18.38
C GLU A 289 24.48 -15.26 17.73
N THR A 290 24.49 -15.11 16.40
CA THR A 290 25.72 -15.04 15.60
C THR A 290 25.67 -13.77 14.76
N CYS A 291 26.71 -12.93 14.81
CA CYS A 291 26.72 -11.67 14.04
C CYS A 291 26.54 -11.90 12.52
N ASN A 292 25.30 -11.75 12.06
CA ASN A 292 24.84 -12.10 10.73
C ASN A 292 23.63 -11.25 10.25
N GLY A 293 22.98 -10.49 11.14
CA GLY A 293 21.83 -9.64 10.85
C GLY A 293 20.47 -10.33 10.93
N ILE A 294 20.37 -11.44 11.65
CA ILE A 294 19.15 -12.23 11.90
C ILE A 294 19.01 -12.41 13.42
N ASP A 295 17.78 -12.32 13.90
CA ASP A 295 17.32 -12.77 15.22
C ASP A 295 17.37 -14.32 15.22
N ASP A 296 18.51 -14.91 15.62
CA ASP A 296 18.75 -16.37 15.60
C ASP A 296 18.02 -17.07 16.77
N ASP A 297 17.84 -16.38 17.89
CA ASP A 297 17.21 -16.88 19.13
C ASP A 297 15.69 -16.56 19.20
N CYS A 298 15.24 -15.53 18.49
CA CYS A 298 13.85 -15.07 18.38
C CYS A 298 13.26 -14.41 19.64
N ASP A 299 14.10 -13.71 20.42
CA ASP A 299 13.76 -12.74 21.49
C ASP A 299 13.15 -11.44 20.94
N GLY A 300 13.49 -11.05 19.70
CA GLY A 300 13.09 -9.79 19.07
C GLY A 300 14.16 -8.69 19.08
N GLN A 301 15.37 -9.01 19.53
CA GLN A 301 16.60 -8.28 19.27
C GLN A 301 17.32 -8.86 18.02
N VAL A 302 18.52 -8.37 17.69
CA VAL A 302 19.30 -8.82 16.51
C VAL A 302 20.77 -8.56 16.81
N ASP A 303 21.60 -9.59 16.69
CA ASP A 303 23.04 -9.58 16.95
C ASP A 303 23.42 -9.04 18.36
N GLU A 304 22.59 -9.20 19.40
CA GLU A 304 22.88 -8.61 20.70
C GLU A 304 23.95 -9.40 21.50
N PRO A 305 24.76 -8.71 22.33
CA PRO A 305 25.97 -9.30 22.92
C PRO A 305 25.67 -10.12 24.20
N LEU A 306 24.82 -11.15 24.13
CA LEU A 306 24.38 -11.95 25.28
C LEU A 306 24.61 -13.45 25.09
N ASP A 307 24.96 -14.16 26.18
CA ASP A 307 24.89 -15.62 26.24
C ASP A 307 23.66 -16.12 27.04
N LEU A 308 23.46 -17.43 27.04
CA LEU A 308 22.40 -18.15 27.76
C LEU A 308 22.31 -17.87 29.28
N ASP A 309 23.36 -17.35 29.92
CA ASP A 309 23.40 -16.97 31.33
C ASP A 309 23.27 -15.44 31.53
N GLY A 310 23.08 -14.67 30.45
CA GLY A 310 23.01 -13.22 30.44
C GLY A 310 24.37 -12.53 30.61
N VAL A 311 25.47 -13.22 30.27
CA VAL A 311 26.82 -12.65 30.31
C VAL A 311 27.07 -11.83 29.03
N PRO A 312 27.60 -10.60 29.13
CA PRO A 312 27.99 -9.84 27.94
C PRO A 312 29.10 -10.54 27.15
N ILE A 313 28.78 -11.04 25.96
CA ILE A 313 29.73 -11.65 25.02
C ILE A 313 29.93 -10.74 23.81
N SER A 314 31.15 -10.59 23.34
CA SER A 314 31.40 -9.95 22.05
C SER A 314 31.30 -11.00 20.95
N LEU A 315 30.24 -10.91 20.13
CA LEU A 315 29.97 -11.86 19.03
C LEU A 315 31.10 -11.92 17.97
N CYS A 316 32.03 -10.97 18.00
CA CYS A 316 33.12 -10.82 17.03
C CYS A 316 34.53 -10.86 17.62
N ASN A 317 34.66 -11.18 18.92
CA ASN A 317 35.96 -11.25 19.60
C ASN A 317 36.89 -12.28 18.97
N ASP A 318 38.04 -11.83 18.47
CA ASP A 318 39.13 -12.64 17.94
C ASP A 318 40.30 -12.81 18.94
N ASP A 319 40.08 -12.43 20.21
CA ASP A 319 41.05 -12.36 21.30
C ASP A 319 42.24 -11.40 21.02
N ASN A 320 42.16 -10.52 20.01
CA ASN A 320 43.20 -9.54 19.71
C ASN A 320 42.86 -8.14 20.27
N PRO A 321 43.57 -7.63 21.30
CA PRO A 321 43.28 -6.33 21.90
C PRO A 321 43.60 -5.13 20.98
N CYS A 322 44.19 -5.37 19.80
CA CYS A 322 44.52 -4.33 18.82
C CYS A 322 43.56 -4.22 17.64
N THR A 323 42.49 -5.01 17.65
CA THR A 323 41.33 -4.85 16.80
C THR A 323 40.11 -4.49 17.64
N LYS A 324 39.18 -3.74 17.06
CA LYS A 324 37.90 -3.46 17.70
C LYS A 324 36.88 -4.45 17.17
N ASP A 325 36.29 -5.25 18.04
CA ASP A 325 35.12 -6.05 17.70
C ASP A 325 33.98 -5.12 17.25
N VAL A 326 33.54 -5.26 16.00
CA VAL A 326 32.35 -4.57 15.47
C VAL A 326 31.48 -5.58 14.75
N CYS A 327 30.34 -5.91 15.34
CA CYS A 327 29.28 -6.54 14.56
C CYS A 327 28.66 -5.51 13.61
N GLY A 328 28.61 -5.84 12.32
CA GLY A 328 27.93 -5.07 11.28
C GLY A 328 26.61 -5.69 10.83
N GLY A 329 26.04 -6.59 11.64
CA GLY A 329 24.86 -7.40 11.33
C GLY A 329 24.95 -8.10 9.98
N PRO A 330 24.18 -7.70 8.95
CA PRO A 330 24.28 -8.25 7.59
C PRO A 330 25.65 -8.11 6.91
N GLN A 331 26.58 -7.32 7.47
CA GLN A 331 27.98 -7.26 7.01
C GLN A 331 28.91 -8.23 7.75
N GLY A 332 28.40 -8.95 8.74
CA GLY A 332 29.15 -9.84 9.63
C GLY A 332 30.09 -9.10 10.57
N CYS A 333 31.01 -9.86 11.16
CA CYS A 333 32.07 -9.31 12.01
C CYS A 333 33.11 -8.54 11.21
N SER A 334 33.43 -7.34 11.69
CA SER A 334 34.51 -6.49 11.19
C SER A 334 35.39 -6.10 12.36
N ASN A 335 36.70 -6.33 12.19
CA ASN A 335 37.69 -6.17 13.25
C ASN A 335 38.71 -5.07 12.84
N PRO A 336 38.31 -3.79 12.74
CA PRO A 336 39.21 -2.71 12.33
C PRO A 336 40.33 -2.44 13.36
N PRO A 337 41.54 -2.05 12.92
CA PRO A 337 42.64 -1.67 13.80
C PRO A 337 42.31 -0.57 14.81
N LEU A 338 42.88 -0.69 16.01
CA LEU A 338 42.82 0.31 17.09
C LEU A 338 44.13 1.11 17.23
N ASP A 339 44.63 1.64 16.12
CA ASP A 339 45.96 2.27 16.04
C ASP A 339 46.19 3.33 17.14
N GLY A 340 47.28 3.18 17.89
CA GLY A 340 47.68 4.05 18.99
C GLY A 340 47.03 3.76 20.35
N THR A 341 46.18 2.74 20.49
CA THR A 341 45.73 2.27 21.82
C THR A 341 46.80 1.48 22.55
N GLU A 342 46.83 1.56 23.89
CA GLU A 342 47.77 0.79 24.74
C GLU A 342 47.44 -0.71 24.70
N CYS A 343 48.47 -1.54 24.51
CA CYS A 343 48.36 -3.00 24.52
C CYS A 343 49.54 -3.63 25.31
N GLN A 344 49.74 -4.95 25.21
CA GLN A 344 50.97 -5.62 25.67
C GLN A 344 51.31 -6.75 24.71
N ASP A 345 52.50 -6.73 24.09
CA ASP A 345 52.96 -7.79 23.16
C ASP A 345 53.61 -8.97 23.91
N GLY A 346 53.80 -8.83 25.23
CA GLY A 346 54.44 -9.80 26.12
C GLY A 346 55.98 -9.76 26.08
N ASN A 347 56.57 -8.85 25.32
CA ASN A 347 58.01 -8.70 25.16
C ASN A 347 58.59 -7.78 26.25
N LEU A 348 59.58 -8.27 27.00
CA LEU A 348 60.23 -7.47 28.03
C LEU A 348 61.31 -6.52 27.48
N CYS A 349 61.54 -6.53 26.18
CA CYS A 349 62.55 -5.72 25.48
C CYS A 349 61.97 -4.57 24.67
N THR A 350 60.67 -4.32 24.81
CA THR A 350 59.96 -3.15 24.28
C THR A 350 59.47 -2.24 25.40
N THR A 351 59.03 -1.05 25.02
CA THR A 351 58.38 -0.08 25.90
C THR A 351 57.30 0.68 25.13
N ALA A 352 56.26 1.16 25.81
CA ALA A 352 55.11 1.83 25.19
C ALA A 352 54.48 1.00 24.05
N ASP A 353 54.11 -0.23 24.40
CA ASP A 353 53.37 -1.15 23.54
C ASP A 353 52.04 -0.53 23.13
N HIS A 354 51.86 -0.38 21.82
CA HIS A 354 50.67 0.22 21.22
C HIS A 354 50.25 -0.57 20.00
N CYS A 355 48.98 -0.45 19.64
CA CYS A 355 48.46 -1.08 18.45
C CYS A 355 48.90 -0.32 17.19
N GLN A 356 49.31 -1.05 16.16
CA GLN A 356 49.60 -0.52 14.83
C GLN A 356 49.25 -1.58 13.78
N ASP A 357 48.48 -1.20 12.76
CA ASP A 357 48.06 -2.07 11.64
C ASP A 357 47.36 -3.36 12.12
N GLY A 358 46.67 -3.29 13.26
CA GLY A 358 45.96 -4.40 13.91
C GLY A 358 46.83 -5.34 14.77
N LEU A 359 48.14 -5.07 14.87
CA LEU A 359 49.08 -5.83 15.71
C LEU A 359 49.46 -5.01 16.95
N CYS A 360 49.70 -5.67 18.08
CA CYS A 360 50.37 -5.03 19.22
C CYS A 360 51.86 -4.94 18.93
N VAL A 361 52.42 -3.72 18.89
CA VAL A 361 53.83 -3.46 18.63
C VAL A 361 54.43 -2.59 19.73
N GLY A 362 55.52 -3.07 20.31
CA GLY A 362 56.30 -2.31 21.27
C GLY A 362 57.42 -1.50 20.61
N ILE A 363 57.70 -0.30 21.13
CA ILE A 363 58.88 0.47 20.70
C ILE A 363 60.12 -0.24 21.28
N PRO A 364 61.09 -0.70 20.45
CA PRO A 364 62.27 -1.40 20.95
C PRO A 364 63.04 -0.57 21.97
N MET A 365 63.44 -1.19 23.08
CA MET A 365 64.23 -0.53 24.10
C MET A 365 65.60 -0.14 23.53
N ALA A 366 65.86 1.18 23.42
CA ALA A 366 67.13 1.68 22.95
C ALA A 366 68.27 1.27 23.91
N CYS A 367 69.17 0.42 23.41
CA CYS A 367 70.30 -0.13 24.14
C CYS A 367 71.66 0.29 23.55
N ASP A 368 71.68 1.26 22.64
CA ASP A 368 72.88 1.84 22.02
C ASP A 368 73.78 2.50 23.08
N ASP A 369 75.08 2.18 23.11
CA ASP A 369 76.08 2.82 23.98
C ASP A 369 77.08 3.76 23.26
N ASP A 370 76.73 4.24 22.06
CA ASP A 370 77.53 5.10 21.15
C ASP A 370 78.87 4.46 20.71
N ASN A 371 79.09 3.15 20.93
CA ASN A 371 80.33 2.44 20.61
C ASN A 371 80.14 1.41 19.47
N PRO A 372 80.71 1.63 18.27
CA PRO A 372 80.55 0.71 17.13
C PRO A 372 81.27 -0.65 17.32
N CYS A 373 81.92 -0.87 18.46
CA CYS A 373 82.59 -2.13 18.82
C CYS A 373 81.85 -2.95 19.91
N THR A 374 80.56 -2.68 20.10
CA THR A 374 79.65 -3.49 20.91
C THR A 374 78.40 -3.86 20.10
N ASP A 375 77.98 -5.13 20.21
CA ASP A 375 76.69 -5.60 19.70
C ASP A 375 75.64 -5.36 20.79
N ASP A 376 74.89 -4.27 20.61
CA ASP A 376 73.92 -3.78 21.57
C ASP A 376 72.57 -4.49 21.42
N SER A 377 72.18 -5.24 22.45
CA SER A 377 71.00 -6.09 22.42
C SER A 377 70.27 -6.10 23.77
N CYS A 378 68.95 -6.32 23.74
CA CYS A 378 68.19 -6.53 24.96
C CYS A 378 68.12 -8.03 25.30
N GLY A 379 68.63 -8.40 26.48
CA GLY A 379 68.65 -9.78 26.97
C GLY A 379 67.32 -10.22 27.60
N GLN A 380 67.21 -11.53 27.91
CA GLN A 380 66.03 -12.28 28.39
C GLN A 380 65.36 -11.79 29.71
N ALA A 381 65.67 -10.60 30.20
CA ALA A 381 65.13 -10.02 31.42
C ALA A 381 64.86 -8.51 31.32
N GLY A 382 64.68 -7.96 30.11
CA GLY A 382 64.41 -6.53 29.88
C GLY A 382 65.57 -5.63 30.28
N LYS A 383 66.77 -5.96 29.80
CA LYS A 383 68.02 -5.24 30.10
C LYS A 383 68.95 -5.24 28.91
N CYS A 384 69.56 -4.08 28.66
CA CYS A 384 70.63 -3.94 27.68
C CYS A 384 71.86 -4.79 28.05
N VAL A 385 72.45 -5.39 27.03
CA VAL A 385 73.66 -6.19 27.04
C VAL A 385 74.47 -5.73 25.83
N HIS A 386 75.72 -5.34 26.10
CA HIS A 386 76.65 -4.77 25.13
C HIS A 386 77.79 -5.79 25.00
N GLU A 387 77.73 -6.70 24.02
CA GLU A 387 78.77 -7.74 23.86
C GLU A 387 79.87 -7.26 22.89
N PRO A 388 81.17 -7.33 23.23
CA PRO A 388 82.24 -6.87 22.34
C PRO A 388 82.25 -7.62 21.00
N ASN A 389 82.06 -6.89 19.91
CA ASN A 389 82.00 -7.46 18.57
C ASN A 389 83.37 -7.44 17.86
N ALA A 390 83.41 -8.00 16.64
CA ALA A 390 84.59 -8.03 15.78
C ALA A 390 84.34 -7.34 14.43
N ASP A 391 83.36 -6.43 14.40
CA ASP A 391 82.83 -5.83 13.19
C ASP A 391 83.69 -4.66 12.68
N LYS A 392 83.27 -4.05 11.57
CA LYS A 392 84.01 -2.95 10.95
C LYS A 392 83.63 -1.63 11.62
N CYS A 393 84.66 -0.92 12.05
CA CYS A 393 84.57 0.38 12.69
C CYS A 393 85.34 1.42 11.87
N TYR A 394 85.55 2.61 12.42
CA TYR A 394 86.44 3.62 11.86
C TYR A 394 87.20 4.31 13.00
N ASP A 395 88.54 4.26 12.98
CA ASP A 395 89.38 4.81 14.06
C ASP A 395 89.65 6.32 13.92
N GLY A 396 89.17 6.94 12.83
CA GLY A 396 89.38 8.34 12.48
C GLY A 396 90.66 8.64 11.72
N ASN A 397 91.42 7.62 11.30
CA ASN A 397 92.67 7.73 10.55
C ASN A 397 92.49 7.33 9.08
N PRO A 398 92.50 8.28 8.11
CA PRO A 398 92.25 8.00 6.69
C PRO A 398 93.43 7.31 5.96
N CYS A 399 94.27 6.56 6.67
CA CYS A 399 95.46 5.86 6.15
C CYS A 399 95.45 4.35 6.48
N THR A 400 94.30 3.83 6.91
CA THR A 400 94.06 2.42 7.21
C THR A 400 92.78 1.93 6.53
N VAL A 401 92.69 0.61 6.32
CA VAL A 401 91.47 -0.11 5.96
C VAL A 401 91.42 -1.43 6.73
N ALA A 402 90.30 -2.15 6.60
CA ALA A 402 90.02 -3.32 7.44
C ALA A 402 90.13 -3.00 8.94
N ASP A 403 89.84 -1.73 9.28
CA ASP A 403 89.48 -1.23 10.59
C ASP A 403 88.47 -2.19 11.22
N GLN A 404 88.94 -2.93 12.22
CA GLN A 404 88.17 -3.96 12.91
C GLN A 404 88.16 -3.69 14.41
N CYS A 405 87.03 -4.03 15.02
CA CYS A 405 86.89 -4.03 16.46
C CYS A 405 87.73 -5.16 17.07
N GLN A 406 88.67 -4.79 17.92
CA GLN A 406 89.47 -5.71 18.71
C GLN A 406 89.53 -5.21 20.16
N ASP A 407 89.13 -6.07 21.10
CA ASP A 407 89.13 -5.76 22.54
C ASP A 407 88.38 -4.44 22.88
N SER A 408 87.24 -4.21 22.21
CA SER A 408 86.41 -2.98 22.27
C SER A 408 87.12 -1.68 21.84
N ALA A 409 88.11 -1.78 20.95
CA ALA A 409 88.75 -0.63 20.30
C ALA A 409 88.90 -0.87 18.79
N CYS A 410 88.83 0.20 17.99
CA CYS A 410 89.01 0.12 16.55
C CYS A 410 90.50 0.10 16.15
N VAL A 411 90.91 -0.83 15.27
CA VAL A 411 92.29 -0.96 14.78
C VAL A 411 92.37 -1.31 13.30
N GLY A 412 93.13 -0.53 12.52
CA GLY A 412 93.20 -0.63 11.05
C GLY A 412 94.55 -1.05 10.45
N VAL A 413 94.54 -1.40 9.15
CA VAL A 413 95.67 -1.96 8.38
C VAL A 413 95.95 -1.16 7.09
N PRO A 414 97.19 -0.70 6.79
CA PRO A 414 97.49 0.04 5.56
C PRO A 414 97.46 -0.82 4.27
N VAL A 415 97.06 -0.22 3.14
CA VAL A 415 96.99 -0.85 1.80
C VAL A 415 97.55 0.07 0.68
N ASP A 416 97.10 -0.10 -0.58
CA ASP A 416 97.55 0.59 -1.79
C ASP A 416 96.33 0.98 -2.65
N CYS A 417 96.42 2.01 -3.49
CA CYS A 417 95.27 2.75 -4.05
C CYS A 417 94.78 2.25 -5.43
N ASP A 418 93.47 2.33 -5.69
CA ASP A 418 92.86 1.96 -6.99
C ASP A 418 93.13 3.01 -8.10
N CYS A 419 93.35 4.28 -7.72
CA CYS A 419 93.74 5.38 -8.61
C CYS A 419 94.83 6.26 -7.99
N GLN A 420 95.52 7.08 -8.81
CA GLN A 420 96.43 8.12 -8.31
C GLN A 420 96.17 9.51 -8.91
N GLU A 421 95.41 9.61 -9.99
CA GLU A 421 94.89 10.86 -10.57
C GLU A 421 93.57 10.61 -11.30
N ASP A 422 92.76 11.66 -11.54
CA ASP A 422 91.46 11.57 -12.23
C ASP A 422 91.52 10.84 -13.58
N SER A 423 92.68 10.86 -14.26
CA SER A 423 92.85 10.18 -15.54
C SER A 423 92.77 8.65 -15.44
N ASP A 424 93.00 8.09 -14.24
CA ASP A 424 92.87 6.65 -14.03
C ASP A 424 91.42 6.18 -14.10
N CYS A 425 90.49 7.02 -13.65
CA CYS A 425 89.07 6.73 -13.49
C CYS A 425 88.28 6.79 -14.81
N ILE A 426 88.80 7.49 -15.83
CA ILE A 426 88.25 7.53 -17.19
C ILE A 426 88.09 6.12 -17.80
N LYS A 427 88.81 5.12 -17.29
CA LYS A 427 88.71 3.70 -17.71
C LYS A 427 87.49 2.97 -17.14
N LEU A 428 86.82 3.55 -16.15
CA LEU A 428 85.66 3.01 -15.43
C LEU A 428 84.37 3.82 -15.68
N GLU A 429 84.49 5.00 -16.28
CA GLU A 429 83.38 5.84 -16.71
C GLU A 429 82.49 5.10 -17.74
N ASP A 430 81.19 5.00 -17.45
CA ASP A 430 80.19 4.39 -18.35
C ASP A 430 79.56 5.39 -19.33
N GLY A 431 79.65 6.69 -19.02
CA GLY A 431 79.10 7.80 -19.79
C GLY A 431 77.71 8.27 -19.36
N ASP A 432 77.21 7.80 -18.22
CA ASP A 432 75.92 8.21 -17.65
C ASP A 432 76.06 9.51 -16.81
N LEU A 433 75.66 10.63 -17.40
CA LEU A 433 75.70 11.95 -16.75
C LEU A 433 74.76 12.05 -15.52
N CYS A 434 73.84 11.10 -15.34
CA CYS A 434 72.94 11.04 -14.20
C CYS A 434 73.60 10.40 -12.97
N ASN A 435 74.52 9.44 -13.15
CA ASN A 435 75.28 8.86 -12.03
C ASN A 435 76.51 9.72 -11.66
N GLY A 436 77.07 10.44 -12.64
CA GLY A 436 78.05 11.51 -12.43
C GLY A 436 79.51 11.10 -12.61
N ILE A 437 80.32 12.07 -13.00
CA ILE A 437 81.67 11.83 -13.54
C ILE A 437 82.62 11.29 -12.46
N LEU A 438 83.30 10.18 -12.74
CA LEU A 438 84.28 9.58 -11.84
C LEU A 438 85.59 10.38 -11.82
N VAL A 439 86.04 10.72 -10.62
CA VAL A 439 87.36 11.32 -10.33
C VAL A 439 88.10 10.47 -9.31
N CYS A 440 89.41 10.69 -9.18
CA CYS A 440 90.17 9.98 -8.15
C CYS A 440 89.93 10.66 -6.80
N ASP A 441 89.25 9.97 -5.90
CA ASP A 441 88.94 10.47 -4.56
C ASP A 441 90.18 10.35 -3.67
N LEU A 442 91.05 11.35 -3.77
CA LEU A 442 92.29 11.46 -3.01
C LEU A 442 92.06 11.67 -1.51
N ASP A 443 90.84 12.01 -1.09
CA ASP A 443 90.44 12.13 0.33
C ASP A 443 89.93 10.78 0.90
N LYS A 444 89.69 9.76 0.07
CA LYS A 444 89.43 8.37 0.48
C LYS A 444 90.69 7.50 0.38
N PHE A 445 90.72 6.40 1.14
CA PHE A 445 91.80 5.42 1.13
C PHE A 445 91.28 3.97 1.14
N PRO A 446 91.72 3.07 0.23
CA PRO A 446 92.48 3.36 -1.00
C PRO A 446 91.84 4.50 -1.79
N HIS A 447 92.64 5.30 -2.51
CA HIS A 447 92.04 6.31 -3.39
C HIS A 447 91.22 5.56 -4.44
N VAL A 448 89.90 5.76 -4.39
CA VAL A 448 88.93 5.08 -5.25
C VAL A 448 88.43 6.05 -6.30
N CYS A 449 88.07 5.51 -7.46
CA CYS A 449 87.29 6.28 -8.43
C CYS A 449 85.88 6.47 -7.89
N ALA A 450 85.53 7.71 -7.53
CA ALA A 450 84.23 8.06 -6.99
C ALA A 450 83.60 9.21 -7.78
N VAL A 451 82.27 9.29 -7.76
CA VAL A 451 81.51 10.36 -8.39
C VAL A 451 81.94 11.71 -7.82
N LYS A 452 82.34 12.64 -8.69
CA LYS A 452 82.72 13.99 -8.31
C LYS A 452 81.51 14.74 -7.73
N PRO A 453 81.58 15.26 -6.49
CA PRO A 453 80.47 15.99 -5.89
C PRO A 453 79.96 17.12 -6.78
N GLY A 454 78.65 17.15 -7.02
CA GLY A 454 77.99 18.13 -7.91
C GLY A 454 78.18 17.89 -9.41
N THR A 455 78.56 16.69 -9.85
CA THR A 455 78.55 16.31 -11.29
C THR A 455 77.48 15.30 -11.68
N ALA A 456 76.93 14.52 -10.73
CA ALA A 456 75.71 13.78 -10.95
C ALA A 456 74.54 14.76 -11.17
N VAL A 457 73.71 14.51 -12.18
CA VAL A 457 72.52 15.34 -12.43
C VAL A 457 71.40 14.96 -11.46
N GLU A 458 71.36 15.69 -10.34
CA GLU A 458 70.17 15.72 -9.47
C GLU A 458 69.02 16.42 -10.20
N CYS A 459 68.05 15.63 -10.68
CA CYS A 459 66.81 16.19 -11.20
C CYS A 459 65.95 16.71 -10.04
N PRO A 460 65.43 17.96 -10.11
CA PRO A 460 64.50 18.45 -9.10
C PRO A 460 63.22 17.60 -9.10
N PRO A 461 62.47 17.56 -7.97
CA PRO A 461 61.15 16.95 -7.95
C PRO A 461 60.19 17.66 -8.93
N PRO A 462 59.16 16.97 -9.46
CA PRO A 462 58.18 17.57 -10.36
C PRO A 462 57.51 18.81 -9.75
N ALA A 463 57.32 19.84 -10.58
CA ALA A 463 56.58 21.05 -10.20
C ALA A 463 55.15 20.99 -10.77
N GLY A 464 54.16 21.12 -9.90
CA GLY A 464 52.73 21.09 -10.21
C GLY A 464 51.92 20.89 -8.94
N ASP A 465 50.59 20.92 -9.04
CA ASP A 465 49.70 20.79 -7.87
C ASP A 465 49.67 19.35 -7.31
N PHE A 466 49.97 18.34 -8.15
CA PHE A 466 50.00 16.92 -7.78
C PHE A 466 51.38 16.27 -8.08
N PRO A 467 52.45 16.66 -7.36
CA PRO A 467 53.81 16.21 -7.66
C PRO A 467 54.03 14.70 -7.45
N PHE A 468 53.13 14.01 -6.75
CA PHE A 468 53.15 12.56 -6.55
C PHE A 468 52.74 11.77 -7.82
N CYS A 469 51.86 12.32 -8.66
CA CYS A 469 51.45 11.68 -9.92
C CYS A 469 52.49 11.81 -11.03
N LEU A 470 53.63 12.43 -10.74
CA LEU A 470 54.72 12.66 -11.68
C LEU A 470 56.03 12.11 -11.09
N GLN A 471 56.97 11.78 -11.95
CA GLN A 471 58.35 11.46 -11.60
C GLN A 471 59.30 12.17 -12.55
N THR A 472 60.47 12.56 -12.04
CA THR A 472 61.56 13.10 -12.87
C THR A 472 62.62 12.04 -13.12
N GLN A 473 62.79 11.65 -14.39
CA GLN A 473 63.80 10.71 -14.83
C GLN A 473 64.92 11.46 -15.57
N CYS A 474 66.16 11.26 -15.15
CA CYS A 474 67.33 11.77 -15.86
C CYS A 474 67.65 10.89 -17.08
N GLN A 475 68.05 11.50 -18.19
CA GLN A 475 68.53 10.82 -19.40
C GLN A 475 70.07 10.63 -19.38
N PRO A 476 70.59 9.39 -19.35
CA PRO A 476 72.04 9.13 -19.21
C PRO A 476 72.95 9.86 -20.22
N GLU A 477 72.63 9.79 -21.52
CA GLU A 477 73.46 10.36 -22.59
C GLU A 477 73.47 11.91 -22.62
N THR A 478 72.54 12.57 -21.92
CA THR A 478 72.28 14.02 -22.10
C THR A 478 72.22 14.82 -20.81
N GLY A 479 72.15 14.18 -19.65
CA GLY A 479 71.93 14.85 -18.36
C GLY A 479 70.64 15.67 -18.32
N SER A 480 69.64 15.31 -19.14
CA SER A 480 68.39 16.05 -19.25
C SER A 480 67.27 15.38 -18.45
N CYS A 481 66.59 16.15 -17.61
CA CYS A 481 65.47 15.67 -16.80
C CYS A 481 64.16 15.67 -17.61
N LEU A 482 63.52 14.51 -17.72
CA LEU A 482 62.16 14.37 -18.22
C LEU A 482 61.18 14.21 -17.04
N THR A 483 60.08 14.97 -17.06
CA THR A 483 58.89 14.65 -16.26
C THR A 483 58.06 13.60 -16.98
N LEU A 484 57.73 12.51 -16.31
CA LEU A 484 56.89 11.42 -16.79
C LEU A 484 55.73 11.17 -15.81
N PRO A 485 54.59 10.63 -16.26
CA PRO A 485 53.55 10.10 -15.36
C PRO A 485 54.11 9.04 -14.39
N ALA A 486 53.55 8.99 -13.19
CA ALA A 486 53.96 8.10 -12.11
C ALA A 486 52.76 7.68 -11.25
N HIS A 487 52.91 6.55 -10.56
CA HIS A 487 51.91 6.05 -9.61
C HIS A 487 50.49 5.93 -10.20
N GLU A 488 50.37 5.63 -11.50
CA GLU A 488 49.09 5.50 -12.21
C GLU A 488 48.13 4.57 -11.45
N GLY A 489 46.93 5.06 -11.14
CA GLY A 489 45.91 4.36 -10.35
C GLY A 489 46.02 4.48 -8.82
N PHE A 490 47.15 4.95 -8.26
CA PHE A 490 47.27 5.24 -6.83
C PHE A 490 46.38 6.42 -6.44
N ALA A 491 45.87 6.38 -5.20
CA ALA A 491 44.98 7.41 -4.68
C ALA A 491 45.66 8.79 -4.58
N CYS A 492 44.87 9.82 -4.86
CA CYS A 492 45.15 11.23 -4.58
C CYS A 492 43.82 11.93 -4.26
N ASP A 493 43.79 13.26 -4.28
CA ASP A 493 42.59 14.10 -4.10
C ASP A 493 42.73 15.22 -5.14
N ASP A 494 41.79 15.35 -6.08
CA ASP A 494 41.87 16.38 -7.12
C ASP A 494 41.30 17.75 -6.70
N GLY A 495 40.86 17.86 -5.44
CA GLY A 495 40.28 19.07 -4.84
C GLY A 495 38.81 19.30 -5.21
N ASN A 496 38.17 18.38 -5.94
CA ASN A 496 36.78 18.47 -6.33
C ASN A 496 35.92 17.44 -5.56
N ALA A 497 35.18 17.92 -4.56
CA ALA A 497 34.21 17.11 -3.81
C ALA A 497 33.03 16.52 -4.64
N CYS A 498 33.00 16.76 -5.96
CA CYS A 498 32.09 16.10 -6.90
C CYS A 498 32.67 14.87 -7.59
N THR A 499 33.88 14.45 -7.21
CA THR A 499 34.55 13.25 -7.70
C THR A 499 34.91 12.30 -6.55
N LEU A 500 35.00 11.01 -6.90
CA LEU A 500 35.27 9.90 -5.99
C LEU A 500 36.25 8.91 -6.62
N GLY A 501 37.10 8.32 -5.76
CA GLY A 501 38.08 7.32 -6.17
C GLY A 501 39.26 7.89 -6.96
N ASP A 502 39.49 9.19 -6.83
CA ASP A 502 40.53 10.01 -7.43
C ASP A 502 41.89 9.32 -7.44
N ALA A 503 42.57 9.39 -8.57
CA ALA A 503 43.89 8.80 -8.72
C ALA A 503 44.73 9.49 -9.76
N CYS A 504 46.03 9.20 -9.71
CA CYS A 504 46.95 9.58 -10.76
C CYS A 504 46.55 8.92 -12.08
N GLN A 505 46.28 9.76 -13.09
CA GLN A 505 46.05 9.38 -14.47
C GLN A 505 46.80 10.36 -15.39
N GLU A 506 47.65 9.82 -16.27
CA GLU A 506 48.46 10.56 -17.26
C GLU A 506 49.29 11.72 -16.66
N GLY A 507 49.67 11.63 -15.38
CA GLY A 507 50.44 12.66 -14.68
C GLY A 507 49.61 13.75 -13.98
N THR A 508 48.28 13.61 -13.93
CA THR A 508 47.37 14.47 -13.17
C THR A 508 46.60 13.67 -12.12
N CYS A 509 46.19 14.30 -11.01
CA CYS A 509 45.13 13.69 -10.19
C CYS A 509 43.79 13.91 -10.90
N ALA A 510 42.99 12.85 -11.02
CA ALA A 510 41.69 12.90 -11.67
C ALA A 510 40.68 11.93 -11.00
N GLY A 511 39.51 12.46 -10.70
CA GLY A 511 38.37 11.70 -10.21
C GLY A 511 37.84 10.63 -11.16
N LYS A 512 37.68 9.40 -10.65
CA LYS A 512 37.23 8.25 -11.47
C LYS A 512 35.71 8.13 -11.61
N LYS A 513 34.95 8.59 -10.63
CA LYS A 513 33.49 8.48 -10.58
C LYS A 513 32.89 9.81 -10.11
N PRO A 514 31.78 10.30 -10.69
CA PRO A 514 31.04 11.41 -10.08
C PRO A 514 30.49 11.03 -8.71
N ALA A 515 30.50 11.96 -7.77
CA ALA A 515 29.79 11.82 -6.50
C ALA A 515 28.29 11.63 -6.75
N ASN A 516 27.66 10.71 -6.01
CA ASN A 516 26.20 10.65 -5.99
C ASN A 516 25.71 11.72 -5.01
N CYS A 517 24.98 12.71 -5.52
CA CYS A 517 24.37 13.76 -4.72
C CYS A 517 22.85 13.61 -4.58
N ALA A 518 22.27 12.46 -4.96
CA ALA A 518 20.90 12.14 -4.63
C ALA A 518 20.72 12.08 -3.11
N ASP A 519 19.81 12.88 -2.55
CA ASP A 519 19.36 12.77 -1.15
C ASP A 519 18.03 12.00 -0.99
N ASP A 520 17.56 11.40 -2.09
CA ASP A 520 16.28 10.68 -2.25
C ASP A 520 15.03 11.52 -1.90
N ASN A 521 15.17 12.85 -1.77
CA ASN A 521 14.06 13.77 -1.51
C ASN A 521 13.54 14.35 -2.85
N PRO A 522 12.28 14.10 -3.24
CA PRO A 522 11.73 14.62 -4.51
C PRO A 522 11.61 16.16 -4.53
N CYS A 523 11.75 16.82 -3.38
CA CYS A 523 11.62 18.27 -3.22
C CYS A 523 12.92 19.05 -3.32
N THR A 524 14.01 18.39 -3.73
CA THR A 524 15.31 18.98 -3.99
C THR A 524 15.79 18.67 -5.41
N ASP A 525 16.28 19.71 -6.09
CA ASP A 525 17.01 19.58 -7.35
C ASP A 525 18.49 19.37 -7.00
N ASP A 526 18.91 18.12 -7.09
CA ASP A 526 20.27 17.69 -6.71
C ASP A 526 21.30 18.03 -7.78
N SER A 527 22.37 18.69 -7.33
CA SER A 527 23.48 19.09 -8.16
C SER A 527 24.80 18.97 -7.39
N CYS A 528 25.91 18.82 -8.11
CA CYS A 528 27.22 18.92 -7.49
C CYS A 528 28.01 20.09 -8.09
N LEU A 529 28.53 20.96 -7.23
CA LEU A 529 29.21 22.18 -7.61
C LEU A 529 30.61 22.23 -7.00
N ALA A 530 31.63 22.00 -7.82
CA ALA A 530 33.04 22.09 -7.42
C ALA A 530 33.40 23.52 -6.93
N PRO A 531 34.15 23.69 -5.82
CA PRO A 531 34.65 22.69 -4.88
C PRO A 531 33.72 22.49 -3.65
N ALA A 532 32.49 23.02 -3.67
CA ALA A 532 31.57 22.99 -2.54
C ALA A 532 30.89 21.63 -2.30
N GLY A 533 30.91 20.73 -3.29
CA GLY A 533 30.28 19.40 -3.21
C GLY A 533 28.80 19.42 -3.57
N CYS A 534 28.04 18.49 -2.98
CA CYS A 534 26.60 18.36 -3.22
C CYS A 534 25.80 19.57 -2.75
N GLN A 535 24.81 19.98 -3.54
CA GLN A 535 23.81 21.00 -3.21
C GLN A 535 22.43 20.54 -3.64
N HIS A 536 21.56 20.45 -2.64
CA HIS A 536 20.17 20.03 -2.74
C HIS A 536 19.32 21.31 -2.76
N THR A 537 18.84 21.73 -3.94
CA THR A 537 18.17 23.04 -4.08
C THR A 537 16.65 22.87 -3.99
N PRO A 538 15.95 23.48 -3.01
CA PRO A 538 14.49 23.36 -2.90
C PRO A 538 13.75 23.68 -4.20
N ASN A 539 12.98 22.70 -4.70
CA ASN A 539 12.18 22.82 -5.91
C ASN A 539 10.68 23.04 -5.57
N SER A 540 9.82 23.06 -6.60
CA SER A 540 8.37 23.07 -6.46
C SER A 540 7.69 22.03 -7.36
N ALA A 541 8.25 20.82 -7.39
CA ALA A 541 7.68 19.67 -8.07
C ALA A 541 6.43 19.12 -7.35
N PRO A 542 5.58 18.32 -8.02
CA PRO A 542 4.63 17.44 -7.35
C PRO A 542 5.37 16.38 -6.53
N CYS A 543 4.82 16.05 -5.35
CA CYS A 543 5.37 15.03 -4.45
C CYS A 543 4.22 14.23 -3.82
N SER A 544 4.51 13.48 -2.76
CA SER A 544 3.50 13.06 -1.79
C SER A 544 4.07 13.22 -0.39
N ASP A 545 3.26 13.72 0.56
CA ASP A 545 3.67 13.84 1.97
C ASP A 545 3.40 12.57 2.79
N GLY A 546 2.73 11.58 2.18
CA GLY A 546 2.37 10.31 2.78
C GLY A 546 1.01 10.29 3.47
N ASP A 547 0.27 11.41 3.48
CA ASP A 547 -1.09 11.48 4.00
C ASP A 547 -2.11 11.22 2.86
N ALA A 548 -2.95 10.21 3.01
CA ALA A 548 -4.00 9.89 2.04
C ALA A 548 -5.18 10.89 2.08
N CYS A 549 -5.14 11.88 2.98
CA CYS A 549 -6.11 12.96 3.14
C CYS A 549 -5.69 14.29 2.52
N THR A 550 -4.50 14.38 1.93
CA THR A 550 -4.01 15.53 1.16
C THR A 550 -4.02 15.17 -0.34
N LEU A 551 -4.31 16.15 -1.22
CA LEU A 551 -4.43 15.89 -2.66
C LEU A 551 -3.66 16.90 -3.49
N ASN A 552 -2.77 16.39 -4.36
CA ASN A 552 -1.89 17.17 -5.24
C ASN A 552 -0.81 17.94 -4.46
N ASP A 553 -0.03 17.22 -3.67
CA ASP A 553 1.01 17.77 -2.81
C ASP A 553 2.15 18.39 -3.62
N ILE A 554 2.71 19.48 -3.11
CA ILE A 554 3.73 20.26 -3.83
C ILE A 554 4.88 20.59 -2.89
N CYS A 555 6.10 20.42 -3.40
CA CYS A 555 7.32 20.75 -2.70
C CYS A 555 7.38 22.23 -2.31
N ASN A 556 7.64 22.49 -1.03
CA ASN A 556 7.66 23.82 -0.46
C ASN A 556 8.79 23.94 0.58
N GLY A 557 9.80 24.74 0.26
CA GLY A 557 10.96 24.95 1.14
C GLY A 557 11.91 23.75 1.29
N GLY A 558 11.78 22.72 0.44
CA GLY A 558 12.62 21.52 0.44
C GLY A 558 12.00 20.31 1.13
N ALA A 559 10.77 20.43 1.64
CA ALA A 559 9.94 19.31 2.08
C ALA A 559 8.69 19.21 1.20
N CYS A 560 8.08 18.02 1.15
CA CYS A 560 6.74 17.91 0.59
C CYS A 560 5.74 18.55 1.55
N ALA A 561 4.78 19.31 1.00
CA ALA A 561 3.70 19.91 1.77
C ALA A 561 2.37 19.50 1.13
N GLY A 562 1.50 18.93 1.97
CA GLY A 562 0.17 18.48 1.59
C GLY A 562 -0.62 19.51 0.80
N GLY A 563 -1.31 19.01 -0.22
CA GLY A 563 -2.29 19.76 -0.98
C GLY A 563 -3.55 20.07 -0.16
N PRO A 564 -4.60 20.63 -0.80
CA PRO A 564 -5.91 20.74 -0.16
C PRO A 564 -6.45 19.39 0.32
N ASP A 565 -7.13 19.42 1.47
CA ASP A 565 -7.79 18.27 2.09
C ASP A 565 -8.70 17.51 1.10
N ALA A 566 -8.70 16.18 1.19
CA ALA A 566 -9.56 15.30 0.42
C ALA A 566 -11.04 15.52 0.80
N ASN A 567 -11.89 15.79 -0.20
CA ASN A 567 -13.32 15.90 0.01
C ASN A 567 -13.95 14.51 0.13
N CYS A 568 -14.16 14.07 1.36
CA CYS A 568 -14.72 12.75 1.69
C CYS A 568 -16.25 12.72 1.85
N ASP A 569 -16.95 13.79 1.50
CA ASP A 569 -18.43 13.85 1.42
C ASP A 569 -18.94 12.83 0.37
N ASP A 570 -19.56 11.74 0.81
CA ASP A 570 -20.18 10.72 -0.06
C ASP A 570 -21.67 11.02 -0.37
N ALA A 571 -22.19 12.11 0.18
CA ALA A 571 -23.58 12.57 0.13
C ALA A 571 -24.63 11.61 0.76
N ASN A 572 -24.21 10.63 1.58
CA ASN A 572 -25.11 9.77 2.34
C ASN A 572 -25.28 10.31 3.78
N PRO A 573 -26.50 10.72 4.21
CA PRO A 573 -26.70 11.25 5.56
C PRO A 573 -26.49 10.21 6.68
N CYS A 574 -26.37 8.93 6.33
CA CYS A 574 -26.17 7.82 7.26
C CYS A 574 -24.71 7.42 7.49
N THR A 575 -23.78 8.23 7.02
CA THR A 575 -22.34 8.08 7.24
C THR A 575 -21.74 9.37 7.80
N ASP A 576 -20.89 9.22 8.80
CA ASP A 576 -20.04 10.29 9.31
C ASP A 576 -18.75 10.28 8.48
N ASP A 577 -18.63 11.24 7.58
CA ASP A 577 -17.47 11.36 6.68
C ASP A 577 -16.24 11.86 7.42
N GLY A 578 -15.26 10.96 7.54
CA GLY A 578 -13.92 11.23 8.00
C GLY A 578 -12.89 11.02 6.91
N CYS A 579 -11.66 11.44 7.20
CA CYS A 579 -10.49 10.99 6.46
C CYS A 579 -9.44 10.49 7.44
N HIS A 580 -8.81 9.36 7.12
CA HIS A 580 -7.81 8.70 7.95
C HIS A 580 -6.46 8.66 7.19
N PRO A 581 -5.35 9.19 7.76
CA PRO A 581 -4.12 9.48 7.00
C PRO A 581 -3.46 8.34 6.24
N LEU A 582 -3.73 7.07 6.58
CA LEU A 582 -3.15 5.91 5.87
C LEU A 582 -4.12 5.21 4.91
N SER A 583 -5.40 5.58 4.92
CA SER A 583 -6.45 4.89 4.13
C SER A 583 -7.38 5.82 3.34
N GLY A 584 -7.20 7.14 3.47
CA GLY A 584 -8.02 8.14 2.81
C GLY A 584 -9.40 8.25 3.43
N CYS A 585 -10.40 8.49 2.60
CA CYS A 585 -11.78 8.71 3.03
C CYS A 585 -12.38 7.49 3.75
N THR A 586 -13.11 7.76 4.84
CA THR A 586 -13.76 6.76 5.68
C THR A 586 -15.17 7.20 6.02
N HIS A 587 -16.17 6.41 5.63
CA HIS A 587 -17.59 6.73 5.77
C HIS A 587 -18.18 5.87 6.91
N ALA A 588 -18.19 6.41 8.13
CA ALA A 588 -18.53 5.63 9.33
C ALA A 588 -20.05 5.59 9.54
N ALA A 589 -20.67 4.41 9.44
CA ALA A 589 -22.13 4.26 9.60
C ALA A 589 -22.65 4.85 10.93
N ASN A 590 -23.50 5.87 10.84
CA ASN A 590 -24.10 6.55 11.99
C ASN A 590 -25.52 6.03 12.30
N SER A 591 -26.17 6.65 13.28
CA SER A 591 -27.55 6.32 13.68
C SER A 591 -28.45 7.55 13.82
N ASP A 592 -28.18 8.60 13.04
CA ASP A 592 -28.90 9.87 13.13
C ASP A 592 -30.20 9.86 12.30
N PRO A 593 -31.09 10.87 12.46
CA PRO A 593 -32.33 10.97 11.70
C PRO A 593 -32.04 11.30 10.22
N CYS A 594 -32.72 10.61 9.32
CA CYS A 594 -32.59 10.77 7.87
C CYS A 594 -33.97 10.96 7.19
N ASP A 595 -33.98 10.89 5.87
CA ASP A 595 -35.18 10.95 5.02
C ASP A 595 -35.00 9.86 3.94
N ASP A 596 -35.87 8.85 3.91
CA ASP A 596 -35.82 7.76 2.93
C ASP A 596 -36.48 8.13 1.59
N ALA A 597 -36.80 9.43 1.41
CA ALA A 597 -37.53 10.03 0.29
C ALA A 597 -38.94 9.45 0.07
N ASN A 598 -39.51 8.80 1.09
CA ASN A 598 -40.81 8.15 1.05
C ASN A 598 -41.81 8.91 1.94
N ALA A 599 -42.73 9.63 1.31
CA ALA A 599 -43.75 10.44 2.01
C ALA A 599 -44.78 9.62 2.82
N CYS A 600 -44.65 8.29 2.84
CA CYS A 600 -45.47 7.36 3.61
C CYS A 600 -44.80 6.84 4.88
N THR A 601 -43.59 7.30 5.19
CA THR A 601 -42.84 6.97 6.41
C THR A 601 -42.43 8.24 7.15
N THR A 602 -42.13 8.10 8.45
CA THR A 602 -41.83 9.22 9.35
C THR A 602 -40.95 8.78 10.51
N GLY A 603 -39.95 9.60 10.84
CA GLY A 603 -39.00 9.28 11.91
C GLY A 603 -37.98 8.24 11.45
N ASP A 604 -37.57 8.39 10.21
CA ASP A 604 -36.67 7.55 9.43
C ASP A 604 -35.25 7.75 9.97
N ALA A 605 -34.50 6.65 10.10
CA ALA A 605 -33.28 6.63 10.89
C ALA A 605 -32.20 5.76 10.26
N CYS A 606 -30.96 6.19 10.43
CA CYS A 606 -29.80 5.48 9.92
C CYS A 606 -29.52 4.20 10.70
N GLN A 607 -29.27 3.12 9.98
CA GLN A 607 -28.81 1.85 10.55
C GLN A 607 -27.91 1.14 9.55
N GLY A 608 -26.65 0.90 9.93
CA GLY A 608 -25.69 0.20 9.07
C GLY A 608 -25.31 0.94 7.80
N GLY A 609 -25.35 2.29 7.82
CA GLY A 609 -25.02 3.14 6.67
C GLY A 609 -26.18 3.35 5.69
N VAL A 610 -27.36 2.77 5.96
CA VAL A 610 -28.57 2.92 5.13
C VAL A 610 -29.63 3.67 5.92
N CYS A 611 -30.34 4.60 5.28
CA CYS A 611 -31.53 5.22 5.84
C CYS A 611 -32.69 4.21 5.83
N LEU A 612 -33.16 3.80 7.00
CA LEU A 612 -34.28 2.87 7.12
C LEU A 612 -35.60 3.61 7.34
N ALA A 613 -36.58 3.18 6.55
CA ALA A 613 -37.96 3.60 6.60
C ALA A 613 -38.51 3.51 8.03
N GLY A 614 -38.96 4.65 8.56
CA GLY A 614 -39.46 4.81 9.91
C GLY A 614 -40.89 4.31 10.07
N LYS A 615 -41.67 5.00 10.91
CA LYS A 615 -43.06 4.60 11.15
C LYS A 615 -43.94 4.98 9.97
N ALA A 616 -44.60 3.98 9.38
CA ALA A 616 -45.63 4.18 8.36
C ALA A 616 -46.72 5.18 8.80
N VAL A 617 -47.03 6.12 7.89
CA VAL A 617 -48.05 7.14 8.05
C VAL A 617 -49.43 6.50 7.95
N GLY A 618 -50.27 6.73 8.97
CA GLY A 618 -51.67 6.32 8.96
C GLY A 618 -52.51 7.31 8.14
N CYS A 619 -52.98 6.88 6.98
CA CYS A 619 -53.76 7.71 6.05
C CYS A 619 -55.29 7.60 6.20
N ASP A 620 -55.78 6.94 7.26
CA ASP A 620 -57.21 6.85 7.60
C ASP A 620 -57.81 8.24 7.90
N ASP A 621 -58.65 8.77 6.99
CA ASP A 621 -59.35 10.05 7.19
C ASP A 621 -60.70 9.90 7.92
N GLN A 622 -61.06 8.68 8.30
CA GLN A 622 -62.30 8.24 8.93
C GLN A 622 -63.56 8.43 8.06
N ASN A 623 -63.42 8.68 6.76
CA ASN A 623 -64.52 8.71 5.80
C ASN A 623 -64.65 7.36 5.08
N LEU A 624 -65.71 6.61 5.42
CA LEU A 624 -66.06 5.33 4.80
C LEU A 624 -66.24 5.39 3.26
N CYS A 625 -66.30 6.59 2.69
CA CYS A 625 -66.44 6.86 1.26
C CYS A 625 -65.13 7.21 0.54
N THR A 626 -64.00 6.99 1.19
CA THR A 626 -62.66 7.03 0.61
C THR A 626 -61.93 5.71 0.86
N ASP A 627 -61.20 5.25 -0.14
CA ASP A 627 -60.24 4.15 -0.04
C ASP A 627 -58.88 4.80 0.26
N ASP A 628 -58.47 4.73 1.53
CA ASP A 628 -57.26 5.40 2.01
C ASP A 628 -56.01 4.59 1.70
N THR A 629 -55.13 5.21 0.92
CA THR A 629 -53.85 4.65 0.46
C THR A 629 -52.73 5.65 0.70
N CYS A 630 -51.49 5.21 0.54
CA CYS A 630 -50.34 6.11 0.58
C CYS A 630 -49.44 5.84 -0.63
N ASP A 631 -49.14 6.90 -1.38
CA ASP A 631 -48.19 6.87 -2.49
C ASP A 631 -46.82 7.38 -2.01
N PRO A 632 -45.72 6.60 -2.18
CA PRO A 632 -44.41 6.97 -1.64
C PRO A 632 -43.87 8.35 -2.06
N LYS A 633 -44.39 8.98 -3.12
CA LYS A 633 -43.95 10.30 -3.59
C LYS A 633 -44.92 11.43 -3.26
N SER A 634 -46.17 11.10 -2.97
CA SER A 634 -47.27 12.06 -2.81
C SER A 634 -47.88 12.07 -1.40
N GLY A 635 -47.55 11.08 -0.58
CA GLY A 635 -48.13 10.88 0.74
C GLY A 635 -49.53 10.27 0.68
N CYS A 636 -50.39 10.60 1.64
CA CYS A 636 -51.74 10.06 1.73
C CYS A 636 -52.63 10.43 0.53
N ILE A 637 -53.29 9.43 -0.05
CA ILE A 637 -54.27 9.54 -1.13
C ILE A 637 -55.58 8.91 -0.69
N HIS A 638 -56.59 9.77 -0.52
CA HIS A 638 -57.95 9.41 -0.13
C HIS A 638 -58.81 9.25 -1.41
N ALA A 639 -58.87 8.04 -1.97
CA ALA A 639 -59.50 7.82 -3.27
C ALA A 639 -61.03 7.63 -3.14
N MET A 640 -61.84 8.51 -3.73
CA MET A 640 -63.31 8.44 -3.59
C MET A 640 -63.89 7.10 -4.08
N ASN A 641 -64.48 6.33 -3.18
CA ASN A 641 -65.02 5.01 -3.47
C ASN A 641 -66.54 5.06 -3.79
N SER A 642 -67.13 3.88 -4.05
CA SER A 642 -68.58 3.70 -4.26
C SER A 642 -69.18 2.61 -3.36
N ALA A 643 -68.58 2.40 -2.18
CA ALA A 643 -68.98 1.38 -1.22
C ALA A 643 -70.40 1.64 -0.66
N PRO A 644 -71.08 0.59 -0.16
CA PRO A 644 -72.26 0.76 0.69
C PRO A 644 -71.89 1.47 2.00
N CYS A 645 -72.76 2.34 2.48
CA CYS A 645 -72.57 3.12 3.71
C CYS A 645 -73.92 3.33 4.43
N ASP A 646 -73.95 4.17 5.46
CA ASP A 646 -75.14 4.59 6.21
C ASP A 646 -75.06 6.11 6.35
N ASP A 647 -76.05 6.86 5.82
CA ASP A 647 -76.04 8.33 5.88
C ASP A 647 -76.57 8.89 7.21
N GLY A 648 -76.84 8.01 8.18
CA GLY A 648 -77.35 8.33 9.51
C GLY A 648 -78.84 8.69 9.53
N SER A 649 -79.56 8.44 8.43
CA SER A 649 -80.99 8.68 8.28
C SER A 649 -81.77 7.38 8.11
N VAL A 650 -82.72 7.13 9.02
CA VAL A 650 -83.67 6.00 8.89
C VAL A 650 -84.76 6.25 7.84
N CYS A 651 -84.60 7.30 7.03
CA CYS A 651 -85.49 7.70 5.94
C CYS A 651 -84.91 7.40 4.56
N THR A 652 -83.78 6.70 4.53
CA THR A 652 -82.96 6.37 3.37
C THR A 652 -82.59 4.88 3.44
N LEU A 653 -82.39 4.25 2.29
CA LEU A 653 -82.09 2.82 2.16
C LEU A 653 -81.12 2.55 1.03
N ASN A 654 -80.22 1.58 1.26
CA ASN A 654 -79.15 1.18 0.34
C ASN A 654 -78.23 2.37 -0.01
N ASP A 655 -77.86 3.11 1.04
CA ASP A 655 -77.00 4.27 0.96
C ASP A 655 -75.60 3.85 0.51
N LYS A 656 -74.95 4.74 -0.22
CA LYS A 656 -73.69 4.43 -0.90
C LYS A 656 -72.92 5.70 -1.18
N CYS A 657 -71.63 5.53 -1.36
CA CYS A 657 -70.70 6.62 -1.52
C CYS A 657 -70.82 7.25 -2.93
N GLU A 658 -71.03 8.56 -2.98
CA GLU A 658 -70.96 9.36 -4.19
C GLU A 658 -70.12 10.61 -3.91
N LYS A 659 -69.05 10.81 -4.70
CA LYS A 659 -68.15 11.98 -4.59
C LYS A 659 -67.55 12.19 -3.19
N GLY A 660 -67.18 11.10 -2.50
CA GLY A 660 -66.57 11.15 -1.17
C GLY A 660 -67.55 11.48 -0.04
N SER A 661 -68.86 11.29 -0.23
CA SER A 661 -69.87 11.42 0.82
C SER A 661 -70.91 10.30 0.72
N CYS A 662 -71.41 9.84 1.86
CA CYS A 662 -72.49 8.85 1.87
C CYS A 662 -73.81 9.53 1.45
N VAL A 663 -74.51 8.96 0.48
CA VAL A 663 -75.80 9.48 0.01
C VAL A 663 -76.89 8.40 -0.02
N GLY A 664 -77.97 8.65 0.71
CA GLY A 664 -79.14 7.79 0.73
C GLY A 664 -79.86 7.73 -0.61
N SER A 665 -79.94 6.52 -1.17
CA SER A 665 -80.24 6.32 -2.60
C SER A 665 -81.68 5.90 -2.90
N ALA A 666 -82.46 5.49 -1.90
CA ALA A 666 -83.88 5.23 -2.03
C ALA A 666 -84.64 5.86 -0.84
N PRO A 667 -85.66 6.71 -1.06
CA PRO A 667 -86.42 7.29 0.03
C PRO A 667 -87.31 6.23 0.69
N PHE A 668 -87.25 6.15 2.02
CA PHE A 668 -88.14 5.31 2.81
C PHE A 668 -89.55 5.90 2.78
N VAL A 669 -90.46 5.25 2.03
CA VAL A 669 -91.83 5.73 1.87
C VAL A 669 -92.64 5.46 3.15
N CYS A 670 -92.90 6.53 3.89
CA CYS A 670 -93.94 6.57 4.91
C CYS A 670 -95.28 6.81 4.23
N GLU A 671 -96.18 5.86 4.36
CA GLU A 671 -97.55 5.88 3.84
C GLU A 671 -98.41 5.05 4.82
N ASP A 672 -99.29 5.70 5.60
CA ASP A 672 -100.26 5.00 6.46
C ASP A 672 -101.65 4.84 5.82
N SER A 673 -101.84 5.38 4.60
CA SER A 673 -103.09 5.39 3.84
C SER A 673 -104.26 6.13 4.52
N ASN A 674 -103.97 7.02 5.48
CA ASN A 674 -104.95 7.93 6.06
C ASN A 674 -104.90 9.30 5.36
N PRO A 675 -105.95 9.71 4.62
CA PRO A 675 -105.95 11.01 3.93
C PRO A 675 -105.90 12.22 4.88
N CYS A 676 -106.08 12.00 6.19
CA CYS A 676 -106.03 13.02 7.23
C CYS A 676 -104.69 13.18 7.96
N THR A 677 -103.65 12.52 7.47
CA THR A 677 -102.26 12.76 7.83
C THR A 677 -101.46 13.27 6.63
N ASP A 678 -100.44 14.07 6.93
CA ASP A 678 -99.41 14.50 5.98
C ASP A 678 -98.13 13.74 6.35
N ASP A 679 -97.86 12.70 5.57
CA ASP A 679 -96.88 11.68 5.87
C ASP A 679 -95.46 12.18 5.57
N GLN A 680 -94.61 12.18 6.61
CA GLN A 680 -93.28 12.78 6.56
C GLN A 680 -92.28 11.85 7.23
N CYS A 681 -91.28 11.36 6.48
CA CYS A 681 -90.17 10.68 7.11
C CYS A 681 -89.21 11.71 7.73
N HIS A 682 -88.97 11.61 9.03
CA HIS A 682 -88.04 12.45 9.77
C HIS A 682 -86.72 11.70 9.97
N PRO A 683 -85.57 12.18 9.42
CA PRO A 683 -84.29 11.45 9.34
C PRO A 683 -83.84 10.66 10.57
N LYS A 684 -84.06 11.19 11.80
CA LYS A 684 -83.68 10.52 13.07
C LYS A 684 -84.84 9.97 13.91
N LYS A 685 -86.02 9.81 13.33
CA LYS A 685 -87.24 9.33 14.02
C LYS A 685 -88.11 8.36 13.19
N GLY A 686 -87.82 8.20 11.89
CA GLY A 686 -88.68 7.43 10.99
C GLY A 686 -89.96 8.20 10.65
N CYS A 687 -91.04 7.47 10.39
CA CYS A 687 -92.30 8.05 9.93
C CYS A 687 -93.00 8.89 10.99
N LEU A 688 -93.34 10.13 10.61
CA LEU A 688 -94.23 11.02 11.34
C LEU A 688 -95.48 11.26 10.49
N PHE A 689 -96.63 10.86 11.02
CA PHE A 689 -97.94 11.04 10.39
C PHE A 689 -98.59 12.28 11.01
N VAL A 690 -98.50 13.43 10.32
CA VAL A 690 -98.87 14.74 10.91
C VAL A 690 -100.32 15.08 10.59
N PRO A 691 -101.23 15.24 11.57
CA PRO A 691 -102.62 15.62 11.33
C PRO A 691 -102.79 16.83 10.42
N ASN A 692 -103.47 16.64 9.28
CA ASN A 692 -103.77 17.68 8.31
C ASN A 692 -105.24 18.17 8.45
N SER A 693 -105.61 19.18 7.65
CA SER A 693 -106.96 19.75 7.58
C SER A 693 -107.54 19.77 6.15
N LYS A 694 -107.09 18.83 5.31
CA LYS A 694 -107.53 18.67 3.92
C LYS A 694 -108.99 18.17 3.85
N PRO A 695 -109.66 18.31 2.69
CA PRO A 695 -110.90 17.58 2.42
C PRO A 695 -110.65 16.07 2.44
N CYS A 696 -111.63 15.32 2.92
CA CYS A 696 -111.59 13.86 3.00
C CYS A 696 -112.97 13.27 2.70
N ASP A 697 -113.05 11.94 2.66
CA ASP A 697 -114.29 11.17 2.55
C ASP A 697 -114.35 10.26 3.78
N ASP A 698 -115.43 10.35 4.58
CA ASP A 698 -115.68 9.47 5.73
C ASP A 698 -116.47 8.20 5.32
N ALA A 699 -116.61 7.96 4.02
CA ALA A 699 -117.38 6.92 3.36
C ALA A 699 -118.90 6.95 3.65
N ASN A 700 -119.41 8.07 4.17
CA ASN A 700 -120.82 8.26 4.48
C ASN A 700 -121.52 9.15 3.42
N ALA A 701 -122.29 8.52 2.53
CA ALA A 701 -122.99 9.21 1.44
C ALA A 701 -124.08 10.23 1.87
N CYS A 702 -124.30 10.43 3.18
CA CYS A 702 -125.20 11.45 3.72
C CYS A 702 -124.49 12.73 4.20
N THR A 703 -123.15 12.77 4.15
CA THR A 703 -122.32 13.92 4.57
C THR A 703 -121.61 14.55 3.38
N VAL A 704 -121.34 15.85 3.47
CA VAL A 704 -120.72 16.64 2.39
C VAL A 704 -119.81 17.75 2.92
N GLY A 705 -118.70 17.95 2.21
CA GLY A 705 -117.72 19.00 2.50
C GLY A 705 -116.77 18.65 3.64
N ASP A 706 -116.57 17.36 3.88
CA ASP A 706 -115.97 16.79 5.07
C ASP A 706 -114.46 17.03 5.11
N THR A 707 -113.93 17.21 6.32
CA THR A 707 -112.57 17.73 6.52
C THR A 707 -111.85 17.04 7.65
N CYS A 708 -110.55 16.87 7.49
CA CYS A 708 -109.67 16.30 8.48
C CYS A 708 -109.55 17.20 9.72
N ASP A 709 -109.60 16.60 10.90
CA ASP A 709 -109.35 17.27 12.17
C ASP A 709 -108.75 16.28 13.19
N ALA A 710 -107.57 16.62 13.70
CA ALA A 710 -106.77 15.77 14.60
C ALA A 710 -106.49 14.35 14.07
N GLY A 711 -106.29 14.19 12.76
CA GLY A 711 -105.88 12.93 12.12
C GLY A 711 -107.05 12.00 11.74
N LEU A 712 -108.28 12.45 11.92
CA LEU A 712 -109.51 11.73 11.54
C LEU A 712 -110.34 12.57 10.57
N CYS A 713 -110.98 11.93 9.60
CA CYS A 713 -111.99 12.61 8.78
C CYS A 713 -113.24 12.91 9.63
N LYS A 714 -113.77 14.13 9.54
CA LYS A 714 -114.97 14.53 10.28
C LYS A 714 -115.99 15.21 9.38
N SER A 715 -117.23 14.74 9.50
CA SER A 715 -118.36 15.25 8.75
C SER A 715 -118.61 16.73 9.04
N LYS A 716 -118.67 17.57 8.02
CA LYS A 716 -118.81 19.03 8.18
C LYS A 716 -120.25 19.51 8.10
N SER A 717 -121.04 18.87 7.25
CA SER A 717 -122.48 19.10 7.09
C SER A 717 -123.16 17.83 6.62
N MET A 718 -124.35 17.52 7.16
CA MET A 718 -125.24 16.55 6.54
C MET A 718 -125.93 17.18 5.32
N LEU A 719 -126.16 16.37 4.30
CA LEU A 719 -126.83 16.79 3.07
C LEU A 719 -128.32 17.08 3.32
N ASP A 720 -128.71 18.34 3.26
CA ASP A 720 -130.10 18.77 3.44
C ASP A 720 -130.94 18.42 2.20
N CYS A 721 -132.07 17.75 2.41
CA CYS A 721 -132.90 17.12 1.38
C CYS A 721 -134.33 17.66 1.40
N ASP A 722 -134.49 19.00 1.43
CA ASP A 722 -135.80 19.68 1.38
C ASP A 722 -136.31 19.80 -0.08
N ASP A 723 -137.34 19.02 -0.44
CA ASP A 723 -137.98 19.09 -1.75
C ASP A 723 -139.04 20.21 -1.79
N LEU A 724 -138.63 21.40 -2.23
CA LEU A 724 -139.45 22.63 -2.29
C LEU A 724 -140.77 22.48 -3.09
N ASN A 725 -141.79 21.93 -2.43
CA ASN A 725 -143.04 21.45 -3.04
C ASN A 725 -144.26 22.17 -2.41
N PRO A 726 -144.84 23.19 -3.07
CA PRO A 726 -145.65 24.20 -2.40
C PRO A 726 -147.13 23.82 -2.19
N TRP A 727 -147.43 22.66 -1.59
CA TRP A 727 -148.78 22.29 -1.11
C TRP A 727 -148.77 21.39 0.16
N ARG A 728 -148.19 21.86 1.27
CA ARG A 728 -148.56 21.42 2.63
C ARG A 728 -148.27 22.48 3.68
#